data_AF-A0A8H6HSC2-F1
#
_entry.id   AF-A0A8H6HSC2-F1
#
_cell.length_a   1.000
_cell.length_b   1.000
_cell.length_c   1.000
_cell.angle_alpha   90.00
_cell.angle_beta   90.00
_cell.angle_gamma   90.00
#
_symmetry.space_group_name_H-M   'P 1'
#
loop_
_entity.id
_entity.type
_entity.pdbx_description
1 polymer ?
#
loop_
_entity_poly.entity_id
_entity_poly.type
_entity_poly.pdbx_seq_one_letter_code
_entity_poly.pdbx_strand_id
1 'polypeptide(L)'
;MARTKKDQTTPPPNVTNSTDLTAQASGTVGVLAAACEENVSKFGLSKATTKSYGGYTGGARLFLHDLIEERIKMKTKDHIPNDELARALDTVPNRWSYYVLQLYIGHKCCTGEKRCGKSTADSTYSAWVKEWSKSGYGGDYHCDPETGKVTGCPAKAYEVKQLIKSIKARAAKRGEATERHHAEAITVEDMQKTMRWSESTCPDSMLENPPLASPEALAVLDKHGLYRAFATTAFTMFTRNFETCNMRYGDLDFGGQGPAPQYRPYIGVELSERKGWQKAAGNDGVIDQTYEIYAQPDHREIDMFTHLPRWLGYLSLRLGRPLVPNDYIFPYIAPNGVVHPNTPVSYDTIQNLLQEFVSGAGLNKVLTTHCFRRGGAQYRFMYAPVEERWSLNAIQWWGGWAVGEGVDVLLKYLVNSLHSVENTYRSALDPDRRPLANSCSVLGSNKPCEPVSKEDILDLKACLAKKMETLSLAVSQNVTVAQRTFSFSQTLPGAAAMSPIINPTLPHTPYHPAASTVPTSCTPPDNVPCFTSMSELARPVYARQARTRPPPIPGVFIPNLPAGSGAWKEAVRQWEEGDVDLVPLRDWPPAWYTGDMRTTFGAKRGDRKTVAEEYERLKRDDNAFLCLYPESQKGFRALLTAIQTRSPTHAGRRRISKRGRPDERDSRASSSVPGEQL
;
A
#
# COMPACT_ATOMS: atom_id res chain seq x y z
N MET A 1 -66.55 -11.68 -43.90
CA MET A 1 -66.23 -12.84 -44.76
C MET A 1 -64.73 -12.78 -45.02
N ALA A 2 -63.88 -13.82 -44.90
CA ALA A 2 -63.96 -15.19 -44.38
C ALA A 2 -62.54 -15.53 -43.79
N ARG A 3 -62.36 -16.17 -42.62
CA ARG A 3 -62.19 -17.63 -42.39
C ARG A 3 -61.11 -18.29 -43.31
N THR A 4 -60.15 -19.11 -42.86
CA THR A 4 -60.02 -19.89 -41.59
C THR A 4 -58.63 -20.54 -41.36
N LYS A 5 -58.27 -20.80 -40.08
CA LYS A 5 -57.45 -21.94 -39.53
C LYS A 5 -55.96 -22.06 -39.93
N LYS A 6 -55.02 -22.67 -39.17
CA LYS A 6 -54.87 -23.25 -37.78
C LYS A 6 -53.33 -23.34 -37.54
N ASP A 7 -52.70 -23.53 -36.37
CA ASP A 7 -53.07 -24.07 -35.04
C ASP A 7 -52.16 -23.42 -33.94
N GLN A 8 -52.65 -23.02 -32.74
CA GLN A 8 -52.69 -23.78 -31.45
C GLN A 8 -51.31 -24.05 -30.78
N THR A 9 -51.03 -23.81 -29.47
CA THR A 9 -51.80 -23.13 -28.38
C THR A 9 -50.95 -22.83 -27.10
N THR A 10 -51.16 -21.65 -26.50
CA THR A 10 -51.17 -21.29 -25.04
C THR A 10 -49.92 -21.33 -24.11
N PRO A 11 -49.94 -20.58 -22.96
CA PRO A 11 -48.76 -20.10 -22.22
C PRO A 11 -48.57 -20.80 -20.83
N PRO A 12 -47.70 -20.35 -19.88
CA PRO A 12 -47.07 -21.22 -18.89
C PRO A 12 -47.89 -21.48 -17.61
N PRO A 13 -47.65 -22.61 -16.91
CA PRO A 13 -48.26 -22.91 -15.62
C PRO A 13 -47.44 -22.47 -14.39
N ASN A 14 -48.20 -22.10 -13.37
CA ASN A 14 -47.91 -21.95 -11.95
C ASN A 14 -46.64 -22.61 -11.36
N VAL A 15 -46.01 -21.83 -10.46
CA VAL A 15 -45.72 -22.16 -9.05
C VAL A 15 -45.97 -23.64 -8.66
N THR A 16 -44.89 -24.40 -8.51
CA THR A 16 -44.89 -25.66 -7.75
C THR A 16 -44.29 -25.42 -6.36
N ASN A 17 -45.07 -25.78 -5.34
CA ASN A 17 -44.73 -25.57 -3.94
C ASN A 17 -43.53 -26.42 -3.48
N SER A 18 -42.88 -25.92 -2.42
CA SER A 18 -42.07 -26.74 -1.52
C SER A 18 -42.88 -27.93 -1.00
N THR A 19 -42.47 -29.16 -1.31
CA THR A 19 -42.77 -30.38 -0.54
C THR A 19 -41.94 -31.55 -1.10
N ASP A 20 -40.72 -31.73 -0.59
CA ASP A 20 -40.12 -33.08 -0.56
C ASP A 20 -39.11 -33.25 0.60
N LEU A 21 -39.60 -32.96 1.82
CA LEU A 21 -38.97 -33.43 3.05
C LEU A 21 -39.41 -34.88 3.30
N THR A 22 -38.86 -35.84 2.56
CA THR A 22 -38.79 -37.27 2.98
C THR A 22 -37.76 -38.07 2.19
N ALA A 23 -36.53 -37.54 2.06
CA ALA A 23 -35.41 -38.33 1.57
C ALA A 23 -35.21 -39.56 2.48
N GLN A 24 -35.45 -40.76 1.94
CA GLN A 24 -35.31 -42.02 2.67
C GLN A 24 -33.89 -42.18 3.21
N ALA A 25 -33.75 -42.34 4.51
CA ALA A 25 -32.47 -42.59 5.18
C ALA A 25 -32.00 -44.04 4.93
N SER A 26 -31.61 -44.35 3.68
CA SER A 26 -31.06 -45.65 3.26
C SER A 26 -29.53 -45.60 3.05
N GLY A 27 -28.85 -44.75 3.83
CA GLY A 27 -27.40 -44.80 3.95
C GLY A 27 -27.02 -45.76 5.08
N THR A 28 -26.46 -46.92 4.76
CA THR A 28 -25.77 -47.75 5.78
C THR A 28 -24.72 -46.90 6.49
N VAL A 29 -24.53 -47.11 7.81
CA VAL A 29 -23.64 -46.27 8.65
C VAL A 29 -22.25 -46.06 8.04
N GLY A 30 -21.68 -47.07 7.37
CA GLY A 30 -20.39 -46.96 6.68
C GLY A 30 -20.38 -45.96 5.50
N VAL A 31 -21.47 -45.81 4.75
CA VAL A 31 -21.59 -44.84 3.64
C VAL A 31 -21.67 -43.41 4.19
N LEU A 32 -22.44 -43.21 5.27
CA LEU A 32 -22.52 -41.91 5.94
C LEU A 32 -21.21 -41.54 6.64
N ALA A 33 -20.51 -42.51 7.24
CA ALA A 33 -19.17 -42.31 7.80
C ALA A 33 -18.15 -41.93 6.72
N ALA A 34 -18.12 -42.66 5.60
CA ALA A 34 -17.23 -42.35 4.48
C ALA A 34 -17.50 -40.96 3.87
N ALA A 35 -18.78 -40.58 3.70
CA ALA A 35 -19.15 -39.25 3.24
C ALA A 35 -18.72 -38.14 4.24
N CYS A 36 -18.86 -38.38 5.55
CA CYS A 36 -18.37 -37.47 6.58
C CYS A 36 -16.83 -37.35 6.55
N GLU A 37 -16.09 -38.45 6.42
CA GLU A 37 -14.63 -38.44 6.30
C GLU A 37 -14.16 -37.72 5.03
N GLU A 38 -14.82 -37.96 3.89
CA GLU A 38 -14.51 -37.28 2.63
C GLU A 38 -14.77 -35.77 2.73
N ASN A 39 -15.87 -35.36 3.37
CA ASN A 39 -16.21 -33.96 3.60
C ASN A 39 -15.19 -33.28 4.54
N VAL A 40 -14.81 -33.92 5.66
CA VAL A 40 -13.76 -33.43 6.56
C VAL A 40 -12.39 -33.39 5.88
N SER A 41 -12.09 -34.33 4.98
CA SER A 41 -10.85 -34.35 4.19
C SER A 41 -10.79 -33.23 3.16
N LYS A 42 -11.88 -32.98 2.42
CA LYS A 42 -11.98 -31.94 1.39
C LYS A 42 -12.07 -30.52 1.95
N PHE A 43 -12.85 -30.32 3.02
CA PHE A 43 -13.23 -28.99 3.51
C PHE A 43 -12.75 -28.66 4.93
N GLY A 44 -12.33 -29.65 5.73
CA GLY A 44 -11.97 -29.44 7.14
C GLY A 44 -10.76 -28.54 7.35
N LEU A 45 -9.76 -28.56 6.45
CA LEU A 45 -8.56 -27.71 6.51
C LEU A 45 -7.97 -27.42 5.13
N SER A 46 -7.46 -26.21 4.92
CA SER A 46 -6.83 -25.83 3.64
C SER A 46 -5.54 -26.63 3.36
N LYS A 47 -5.22 -26.82 2.07
CA LYS A 47 -3.96 -27.45 1.63
C LYS A 47 -2.72 -26.76 2.22
N ALA A 48 -2.75 -25.42 2.31
CA ALA A 48 -1.66 -24.62 2.90
C ALA A 48 -1.51 -24.88 4.41
N THR A 49 -2.62 -24.94 5.16
CA THR A 49 -2.59 -25.23 6.60
C THR A 49 -2.08 -26.64 6.88
N THR A 50 -2.49 -27.63 6.08
CA THR A 50 -2.02 -29.01 6.20
C THR A 50 -0.51 -29.12 5.95
N LYS A 51 0.02 -28.45 4.92
CA LYS A 51 1.48 -28.36 4.68
C LYS A 51 2.23 -27.70 5.86
N SER A 52 1.66 -26.63 6.41
CA SER A 52 2.23 -25.92 7.57
C SER A 52 2.28 -26.80 8.83
N TYR A 53 1.22 -27.56 9.11
CA TYR A 53 1.15 -28.48 10.25
C TYR A 53 2.15 -29.64 10.14
N GLY A 54 2.42 -30.14 8.93
CA GLY A 54 3.51 -31.08 8.65
C GLY A 54 4.90 -30.49 8.99
N GLY A 55 5.10 -29.20 8.72
CA GLY A 55 6.32 -28.48 9.11
C GLY A 55 6.51 -28.38 10.63
N TYR A 56 5.45 -28.10 11.39
CA TYR A 56 5.53 -28.00 12.86
C TYR A 56 5.78 -29.34 13.55
N THR A 57 5.14 -30.41 13.07
CA THR A 57 5.31 -31.78 13.59
C THR A 57 6.68 -32.34 13.21
N GLY A 58 7.10 -32.21 11.95
CA GLY A 58 8.45 -32.61 11.51
C GLY A 58 9.57 -31.86 12.24
N GLY A 59 9.43 -30.55 12.44
CA GLY A 59 10.40 -29.76 13.20
C GLY A 59 10.50 -30.15 14.68
N ALA A 60 9.42 -30.64 15.29
CA ALA A 60 9.44 -31.16 16.65
C ALA A 60 10.13 -32.54 16.75
N ARG A 61 9.95 -33.42 15.75
CA ARG A 61 10.66 -34.70 15.67
C ARG A 61 12.17 -34.52 15.51
N LEU A 62 12.61 -33.58 14.67
CA LEU A 62 14.03 -33.22 14.54
C LEU A 62 14.60 -32.70 15.87
N PHE A 63 13.90 -31.79 16.55
CA PHE A 63 14.32 -31.31 17.87
C PHE A 63 14.43 -32.43 18.92
N LEU A 64 13.54 -33.43 18.90
CA LEU A 64 13.64 -34.58 19.79
C LEU A 64 14.88 -35.44 19.50
N HIS A 65 15.24 -35.62 18.23
CA HIS A 65 16.47 -36.31 17.84
C HIS A 65 17.71 -35.59 18.40
N ASP A 66 17.84 -34.29 18.13
CA ASP A 66 18.95 -33.45 18.61
C ASP A 66 19.05 -33.47 20.15
N LEU A 67 17.92 -33.38 20.85
CA LEU A 67 17.82 -33.43 22.31
C LEU A 67 18.34 -34.76 22.89
N ILE A 68 18.12 -35.88 22.19
CA ILE A 68 18.58 -37.21 22.63
C ILE A 68 20.08 -37.37 22.39
N GLU A 69 20.60 -36.89 21.25
CA GLU A 69 22.05 -36.85 21.00
C GLU A 69 22.78 -36.03 22.08
N GLU A 70 22.26 -34.86 22.45
CA GLU A 70 22.82 -34.06 23.54
C GLU A 70 22.76 -34.79 24.89
N ARG A 71 21.64 -35.42 25.26
CA ARG A 71 21.50 -36.18 26.51
C ARG A 71 22.48 -37.35 26.60
N ILE A 72 22.69 -38.08 25.51
CA ILE A 72 23.67 -39.17 25.41
C ILE A 72 25.09 -38.62 25.60
N LYS A 73 25.43 -37.53 24.89
CA LYS A 73 26.74 -36.86 24.95
C LYS A 73 27.06 -36.30 26.33
N MET A 74 26.08 -35.71 27.02
CA MET A 74 26.23 -35.12 28.36
C MET A 74 26.17 -36.15 29.50
N LYS A 75 25.84 -37.42 29.21
CA LYS A 75 25.63 -38.49 30.21
C LYS A 75 24.64 -38.08 31.30
N THR A 76 23.52 -37.46 30.91
CA THR A 76 22.50 -36.95 31.82
C THR A 76 21.98 -38.07 32.73
N LYS A 77 22.07 -37.87 34.06
CA LYS A 77 21.62 -38.83 35.08
C LYS A 77 20.23 -38.49 35.62
N ASP A 78 19.25 -38.30 34.75
CA ASP A 78 17.84 -38.15 35.13
C ASP A 78 17.09 -39.49 35.04
N HIS A 79 15.95 -39.59 35.72
CA HIS A 79 15.13 -40.81 35.77
C HIS A 79 14.28 -41.04 34.50
N ILE A 80 14.68 -40.48 33.36
CA ILE A 80 13.91 -40.50 32.10
C ILE A 80 14.60 -41.45 31.09
N PRO A 81 14.00 -42.60 30.74
CA PRO A 81 14.59 -43.52 29.77
C PRO A 81 14.65 -42.92 28.36
N ASN A 82 15.85 -42.86 27.77
CA ASN A 82 16.03 -42.29 26.43
C ASN A 82 15.21 -43.04 25.36
N ASP A 83 15.07 -44.36 25.45
CA ASP A 83 14.31 -45.19 24.49
C ASP A 83 12.78 -44.99 24.57
N GLU A 84 12.30 -44.47 25.69
CA GLU A 84 10.91 -44.06 25.87
C GLU A 84 10.71 -42.62 25.39
N LEU A 85 11.67 -41.74 25.72
CA LEU A 85 11.69 -40.35 25.25
C LEU A 85 11.76 -40.26 23.72
N ALA A 86 12.54 -41.12 23.06
CA ALA A 86 12.65 -41.21 21.60
C ALA A 86 11.30 -41.40 20.89
N ARG A 87 10.36 -42.08 21.54
CA ARG A 87 9.01 -42.38 21.02
C ARG A 87 7.95 -41.40 21.49
N ALA A 88 8.33 -40.35 22.24
CA ALA A 88 7.40 -39.39 22.83
C ALA A 88 6.60 -38.58 21.79
N LEU A 89 7.07 -38.47 20.55
CA LEU A 89 6.36 -37.76 19.48
C LEU A 89 5.71 -38.69 18.44
N ASP A 90 5.60 -39.99 18.71
CA ASP A 90 4.99 -40.94 17.80
C ASP A 90 3.46 -40.81 17.69
N THR A 91 2.88 -41.56 16.75
CA THR A 91 1.44 -41.62 16.51
C THR A 91 0.69 -42.07 17.77
N VAL A 92 1.28 -43.00 18.52
CA VAL A 92 0.86 -43.41 19.87
C VAL A 92 1.67 -42.61 20.90
N PRO A 93 1.04 -41.71 21.67
CA PRO A 93 1.73 -40.96 22.70
C PRO A 93 2.05 -41.82 23.93
N ASN A 94 3.09 -41.40 24.68
CA ASN A 94 3.49 -41.97 25.96
C ASN A 94 3.57 -40.87 27.03
N ARG A 95 3.89 -41.25 28.28
CA ARG A 95 3.95 -40.32 29.42
C ARG A 95 4.88 -39.11 29.22
N TRP A 96 5.85 -39.17 28.31
CA TRP A 96 6.77 -38.06 28.02
C TRP A 96 6.31 -37.16 26.85
N SER A 97 5.24 -37.51 26.13
CA SER A 97 4.74 -36.76 24.97
C SER A 97 4.41 -35.30 25.26
N TYR A 98 3.77 -35.03 26.41
CA TYR A 98 3.45 -33.66 26.80
C TYR A 98 4.73 -32.86 27.13
N TYR A 99 5.69 -33.49 27.80
CA TYR A 99 6.95 -32.89 28.23
C TYR A 99 7.85 -32.53 27.04
N VAL A 100 8.02 -33.43 26.07
CA VAL A 100 8.79 -33.13 24.85
C VAL A 100 8.14 -32.01 24.03
N LEU A 101 6.81 -32.01 23.91
CA LEU A 101 6.09 -30.93 23.24
C LEU A 101 6.25 -29.58 23.98
N GLN A 102 6.19 -29.60 25.32
CA GLN A 102 6.45 -28.42 26.16
C GLN A 102 7.88 -27.89 25.94
N LEU A 103 8.89 -28.77 25.92
CA LEU A 103 10.28 -28.41 25.63
C LEU A 103 10.43 -27.82 24.23
N TYR A 104 9.81 -28.40 23.20
CA TYR A 104 9.89 -27.89 21.83
C TYR A 104 9.24 -26.49 21.68
N ILE A 105 8.05 -26.29 22.25
CA ILE A 105 7.39 -24.98 22.28
C ILE A 105 8.24 -23.98 23.06
N GLY A 106 8.84 -24.40 24.18
CA GLY A 106 9.79 -23.60 24.96
C GLY A 106 11.03 -23.21 24.15
N HIS A 107 11.62 -24.17 23.43
CA HIS A 107 12.80 -23.94 22.59
C HIS A 107 12.51 -22.90 21.49
N LYS A 108 11.41 -23.08 20.75
CA LYS A 108 11.01 -22.16 19.66
C LYS A 108 10.59 -20.77 20.17
N CYS A 109 9.86 -20.69 21.27
CA CYS A 109 9.16 -19.47 21.69
C CYS A 109 9.82 -18.74 22.88
N CYS A 110 10.67 -19.38 23.66
CA CYS A 110 11.28 -18.80 24.87
C CYS A 110 12.80 -18.63 24.79
N THR A 111 13.51 -19.46 24.01
CA THR A 111 14.98 -19.38 23.84
C THR A 111 15.40 -18.88 22.45
N GLY A 112 16.69 -18.56 22.28
CA GLY A 112 17.28 -18.08 21.03
C GLY A 112 17.08 -16.59 20.74
N GLU A 113 17.76 -16.10 19.69
CA GLU A 113 17.68 -14.71 19.22
C GLU A 113 16.32 -14.40 18.56
N LYS A 114 15.86 -15.28 17.68
CA LYS A 114 14.55 -15.19 17.01
C LYS A 114 13.46 -15.91 17.81
N ARG A 115 13.19 -15.43 19.03
CA ARG A 115 12.09 -15.96 19.87
C ARG A 115 10.77 -15.88 19.13
N CYS A 116 10.21 -17.04 18.76
CA CYS A 116 8.98 -17.10 17.97
C CYS A 116 7.76 -16.66 18.79
N GLY A 117 6.77 -16.06 18.10
CA GLY A 117 5.60 -15.44 18.73
C GLY A 117 4.43 -16.39 19.01
N LYS A 118 3.34 -15.82 19.55
CA LYS A 118 2.06 -16.51 19.84
C LYS A 118 1.59 -17.41 18.70
N SER A 119 1.63 -16.92 17.45
CA SER A 119 1.20 -17.65 16.26
C SER A 119 1.92 -19.00 16.09
N THR A 120 3.23 -19.06 16.38
CA THR A 120 4.03 -20.29 16.30
C THR A 120 3.63 -21.28 17.40
N ALA A 121 3.40 -20.81 18.63
CA ALA A 121 2.91 -21.64 19.73
C ALA A 121 1.51 -22.21 19.44
N ASP A 122 0.57 -21.36 19.03
CA ASP A 122 -0.81 -21.75 18.68
C ASP A 122 -0.86 -22.73 17.50
N SER A 123 -0.03 -22.52 16.47
CA SER A 123 0.03 -23.41 15.31
C SER A 123 0.69 -24.76 15.63
N THR A 124 1.75 -24.76 16.45
CA THR A 124 2.40 -25.99 16.91
C THR A 124 1.47 -26.82 17.79
N TYR A 125 0.78 -26.17 18.75
CA TYR A 125 -0.25 -26.80 19.56
C TYR A 125 -1.37 -27.42 18.69
N SER A 126 -1.92 -26.64 17.75
CA SER A 126 -3.03 -27.10 16.91
C SER A 126 -2.63 -28.25 15.98
N ALA A 127 -1.39 -28.26 15.49
CA ALA A 127 -0.85 -29.37 14.71
C ALA A 127 -0.78 -30.66 15.53
N TRP A 128 -0.26 -30.61 16.77
CA TRP A 128 -0.17 -31.77 17.65
C TRP A 128 -1.51 -32.24 18.21
N VAL A 129 -2.46 -31.32 18.48
CA VAL A 129 -3.85 -31.68 18.79
C VAL A 129 -4.48 -32.46 17.63
N LYS A 130 -4.31 -32.01 16.38
CA LYS A 130 -4.82 -32.71 15.20
C LYS A 130 -4.17 -34.08 15.05
N GLU A 131 -2.85 -34.17 15.22
CA GLU A 131 -2.09 -35.40 14.98
C GLU A 131 -2.51 -36.52 15.95
N TRP A 132 -2.52 -36.26 17.26
CA TRP A 132 -2.94 -37.27 18.23
C TRP A 132 -4.45 -37.54 18.24
N SER A 133 -5.29 -36.57 17.88
CA SER A 133 -6.73 -36.81 17.74
C SER A 133 -7.05 -37.80 16.60
N LYS A 134 -6.27 -37.80 15.50
CA LYS A 134 -6.39 -38.82 14.44
C LYS A 134 -6.04 -40.23 14.94
N SER A 135 -5.05 -40.34 15.83
CA SER A 135 -4.63 -41.61 16.43
C SER A 135 -5.59 -42.13 17.51
N GLY A 136 -6.78 -41.53 17.68
CA GLY A 136 -7.74 -41.89 18.72
C GLY A 136 -7.52 -41.20 20.08
N TYR A 137 -6.46 -40.42 20.25
CA TYR A 137 -6.13 -39.71 21.50
C TYR A 137 -6.79 -38.32 21.53
N GLY A 138 -8.10 -38.27 21.22
CA GLY A 138 -8.94 -37.08 21.41
C GLY A 138 -9.32 -36.85 22.88
N GLY A 139 -9.88 -35.69 23.21
CA GLY A 139 -10.26 -35.34 24.60
C GLY A 139 -9.13 -34.76 25.45
N ASP A 140 -9.38 -34.54 26.74
CA ASP A 140 -8.40 -33.99 27.68
C ASP A 140 -7.37 -35.02 28.15
N TYR A 141 -6.16 -34.56 28.45
CA TYR A 141 -5.03 -35.40 28.81
C TYR A 141 -5.15 -35.96 30.23
N HIS A 142 -4.92 -37.26 30.37
CA HIS A 142 -4.66 -37.91 31.63
C HIS A 142 -3.60 -39.01 31.44
N CYS A 143 -2.64 -39.09 32.35
CA CYS A 143 -1.65 -40.15 32.41
C CYS A 143 -1.77 -40.86 33.75
N ASP A 144 -1.94 -42.18 33.70
CA ASP A 144 -1.89 -43.03 34.87
C ASP A 144 -0.44 -43.04 35.42
N PRO A 145 -0.20 -42.66 36.70
CA PRO A 145 1.13 -42.63 37.29
C PRO A 145 1.76 -44.02 37.48
N GLU A 146 0.94 -45.07 37.70
CA GLU A 146 1.41 -46.42 38.02
C GLU A 146 1.66 -47.23 36.75
N THR A 147 0.75 -47.15 35.77
CA THR A 147 0.89 -47.90 34.51
C THR A 147 1.59 -47.13 33.40
N GLY A 148 1.79 -45.81 33.55
CA GLY A 148 2.33 -44.93 32.50
C GLY A 148 1.40 -44.77 31.29
N LYS A 149 0.17 -45.28 31.37
CA LYS A 149 -0.80 -45.28 30.27
C LYS A 149 -1.38 -43.89 30.06
N VAL A 150 -1.23 -43.38 28.84
CA VAL A 150 -1.82 -42.11 28.41
C VAL A 150 -3.23 -42.33 27.87
N THR A 151 -4.13 -41.42 28.25
CA THR A 151 -5.46 -41.25 27.69
C THR A 151 -5.67 -39.78 27.31
N GLY A 152 -6.37 -39.56 26.19
CA GLY A 152 -6.55 -38.23 25.60
C GLY A 152 -5.27 -37.55 25.12
N CYS A 153 -5.39 -36.28 24.73
CA CYS A 153 -4.39 -35.61 23.89
C CYS A 153 -3.26 -34.95 24.70
N PRO A 154 -1.98 -35.37 24.62
CA PRO A 154 -0.88 -34.76 25.38
C PRO A 154 -0.67 -33.26 25.14
N ALA A 155 -1.01 -32.75 23.96
CA ALA A 155 -1.00 -31.30 23.70
C ALA A 155 -1.96 -30.51 24.60
N LYS A 156 -3.02 -31.15 25.13
CA LYS A 156 -3.97 -30.59 26.09
C LYS A 156 -3.59 -30.81 27.56
N ALA A 157 -2.38 -31.30 27.85
CA ALA A 157 -1.85 -31.35 29.21
C ALA A 157 -1.84 -29.95 29.86
N TYR A 158 -1.92 -29.92 31.19
CA TYR A 158 -2.01 -28.67 31.96
C TYR A 158 -0.78 -27.79 31.73
N GLU A 159 0.41 -28.38 31.72
CA GLU A 159 1.71 -27.75 31.54
C GLU A 159 1.85 -27.11 30.17
N VAL A 160 1.39 -27.80 29.11
CA VAL A 160 1.37 -27.29 27.74
C VAL A 160 0.37 -26.14 27.61
N LYS A 161 -0.85 -26.30 28.17
CA LYS A 161 -1.86 -25.23 28.24
C LYS A 161 -1.33 -23.99 28.99
N GLN A 162 -0.63 -24.18 30.11
CA GLN A 162 -0.03 -23.08 30.90
C GLN A 162 1.15 -22.40 30.18
N LEU A 163 2.02 -23.16 29.49
CA LEU A 163 3.08 -22.58 28.66
C LEU A 163 2.49 -21.73 27.51
N ILE A 164 1.44 -22.21 26.85
CA ILE A 164 0.74 -21.44 25.82
C ILE A 164 0.07 -20.20 26.43
N LYS A 165 -0.54 -20.32 27.61
CA LYS A 165 -1.14 -19.17 28.33
C LYS A 165 -0.09 -18.13 28.72
N SER A 166 1.09 -18.53 29.19
CA SER A 166 2.17 -17.61 29.54
C SER A 166 2.81 -16.96 28.31
N ILE A 167 2.97 -17.70 27.20
CA ILE A 167 3.38 -17.13 25.90
C ILE A 167 2.35 -16.09 25.40
N LYS A 168 1.05 -16.39 25.53
CA LYS A 168 -0.04 -15.46 25.20
C LYS A 168 -0.03 -14.22 26.09
N ALA A 169 0.09 -14.37 27.41
CA ALA A 169 0.17 -13.25 28.35
C ALA A 169 1.42 -12.39 28.13
N ARG A 170 2.58 -12.99 27.81
CA ARG A 170 3.80 -12.26 27.46
C ARG A 170 3.68 -11.53 26.12
N ALA A 171 3.02 -12.15 25.14
CA ALA A 171 2.68 -11.50 23.87
C ALA A 171 1.69 -10.34 24.09
N ALA A 172 0.73 -10.49 25.01
CA ALA A 172 -0.19 -9.43 25.42
C ALA A 172 0.51 -8.32 26.22
N LYS A 173 1.52 -8.59 27.07
CA LYS A 173 2.29 -7.53 27.76
C LYS A 173 3.21 -6.74 26.82
N ARG A 174 3.87 -7.40 25.86
CA ARG A 174 4.50 -6.67 24.73
C ARG A 174 3.43 -5.90 23.95
N GLY A 175 2.28 -6.55 23.78
CA GLY A 175 1.07 -6.02 23.19
C GLY A 175 0.29 -5.02 24.06
N GLU A 176 0.76 -4.59 25.23
CA GLU A 176 0.06 -3.61 26.07
C GLU A 176 0.51 -2.20 25.64
N ALA A 177 1.77 -2.08 25.21
CA ALA A 177 2.24 -1.03 24.32
C ALA A 177 1.78 -1.21 22.85
N THR A 178 1.09 -2.31 22.51
CA THR A 178 0.64 -2.62 21.13
C THR A 178 -0.84 -3.04 21.07
N GLU A 179 -1.69 -2.62 22.02
CA GLU A 179 -3.06 -3.16 22.12
C GLU A 179 -3.99 -2.58 21.04
N ARG A 180 -3.45 -1.67 20.22
CA ARG A 180 -4.02 -1.17 18.97
C ARG A 180 -3.78 -2.14 17.81
N HIS A 181 -4.11 -3.43 17.99
CA HIS A 181 -4.11 -4.41 16.89
C HIS A 181 -5.23 -4.16 15.85
N HIS A 182 -6.16 -3.25 16.14
CA HIS A 182 -6.97 -2.59 15.12
C HIS A 182 -6.19 -1.39 14.58
N ALA A 183 -5.91 -1.39 13.28
CA ALA A 183 -5.34 -0.23 12.59
C ALA A 183 -6.11 1.04 12.97
N GLU A 184 -5.41 2.01 13.55
CA GLU A 184 -5.94 3.34 13.79
C GLU A 184 -6.32 3.93 12.41
N ALA A 185 -7.54 4.46 12.31
CA ALA A 185 -8.01 5.06 11.07
C ALA A 185 -7.30 6.39 10.86
N ILE A 186 -6.87 6.66 9.63
CA ILE A 186 -6.44 8.02 9.28
C ILE A 186 -7.70 8.87 9.14
N THR A 187 -7.79 10.00 9.85
CA THR A 187 -8.96 10.88 9.75
C THR A 187 -8.79 11.84 8.57
N VAL A 188 -9.86 12.52 8.15
CA VAL A 188 -9.75 13.53 7.08
C VAL A 188 -8.89 14.72 7.54
N GLU A 189 -8.88 15.05 8.83
CA GLU A 189 -8.00 16.09 9.40
C GLU A 189 -6.52 15.65 9.39
N ASP A 190 -6.23 14.35 9.56
CA ASP A 190 -4.88 13.81 9.36
C ASP A 190 -4.48 13.87 7.88
N MET A 191 -5.39 13.50 6.96
CA MET A 191 -5.18 13.64 5.51
C MET A 191 -4.86 15.10 5.17
N GLN A 192 -5.68 16.06 5.60
CA GLN A 192 -5.43 17.49 5.40
C GLN A 192 -4.04 17.94 5.89
N LYS A 193 -3.61 17.49 7.07
CA LYS A 193 -2.29 17.86 7.62
C LYS A 193 -1.14 17.25 6.80
N THR A 194 -1.24 15.97 6.42
CA THR A 194 -0.21 15.31 5.59
C THR A 194 -0.15 15.89 4.17
N MET A 195 -1.29 16.27 3.59
CA MET A 195 -1.36 16.94 2.29
C MET A 195 -0.77 18.35 2.35
N ARG A 196 -1.17 19.20 3.32
CA ARG A 196 -0.59 20.54 3.50
C ARG A 196 0.92 20.51 3.72
N TRP A 197 1.42 19.58 4.55
CA TRP A 197 2.88 19.40 4.75
C TRP A 197 3.58 18.94 3.46
N SER A 198 2.94 18.04 2.72
CA SER A 198 3.47 17.61 1.42
C SER A 198 3.53 18.79 0.46
N GLU A 199 2.46 19.58 0.33
CA GLU A 199 2.34 20.73 -0.58
C GLU A 199 3.32 21.85 -0.24
N SER A 200 3.58 22.12 1.05
CA SER A 200 4.62 23.08 1.45
C SER A 200 6.04 22.60 1.14
N THR A 201 6.26 21.28 1.07
CA THR A 201 7.55 20.67 0.72
C THR A 201 7.72 20.50 -0.80
N CYS A 202 6.63 20.30 -1.53
CA CYS A 202 6.59 19.99 -2.96
C CYS A 202 5.30 20.59 -3.58
N PRO A 203 5.25 21.89 -3.89
CA PRO A 203 4.10 22.50 -4.56
C PRO A 203 3.66 21.74 -5.81
N ASP A 204 2.36 21.70 -6.10
CA ASP A 204 1.79 20.98 -7.24
C ASP A 204 2.43 21.38 -8.59
N SER A 205 2.80 22.66 -8.73
CA SER A 205 3.51 23.20 -9.88
C SER A 205 4.88 22.54 -10.13
N MET A 206 5.52 21.96 -9.11
CA MET A 206 6.77 21.20 -9.27
C MET A 206 6.56 19.77 -9.78
N LEU A 207 5.35 19.21 -9.68
CA LEU A 207 5.00 17.94 -10.33
C LEU A 207 4.62 18.18 -11.79
N GLU A 208 3.94 19.28 -12.06
CA GLU A 208 3.53 19.71 -13.41
C GLU A 208 4.73 20.22 -14.23
N ASN A 209 5.69 20.91 -13.60
CA ASN A 209 6.91 21.44 -14.22
C ASN A 209 8.14 21.03 -13.39
N PRO A 210 8.59 19.77 -13.50
CA PRO A 210 9.66 19.24 -12.65
C PRO A 210 11.02 19.89 -12.95
N PRO A 211 11.71 20.48 -11.94
CA PRO A 211 13.06 21.00 -12.13
C PRO A 211 14.05 19.87 -12.45
N LEU A 212 14.63 19.91 -13.64
CA LEU A 212 15.60 18.93 -14.17
C LEU A 212 16.98 18.93 -13.45
N ALA A 213 17.06 19.45 -12.22
CA ALA A 213 18.30 19.96 -11.62
C ALA A 213 19.10 18.94 -10.80
N SER A 214 18.47 18.00 -10.07
CA SER A 214 19.21 16.99 -9.27
C SER A 214 18.39 15.73 -8.94
N PRO A 215 19.05 14.57 -8.65
CA PRO A 215 18.35 13.39 -8.17
C PRO A 215 17.67 13.60 -6.82
N GLU A 216 18.21 14.46 -5.96
CA GLU A 216 17.61 14.76 -4.66
C GLU A 216 16.26 15.48 -4.83
N ALA A 217 16.18 16.44 -5.77
CA ALA A 217 14.92 17.08 -6.13
C ALA A 217 13.94 16.07 -6.72
N LEU A 218 14.39 15.23 -7.66
CA LEU A 218 13.58 14.16 -8.25
C LEU A 218 13.05 13.16 -7.19
N ALA A 219 13.85 12.81 -6.19
CA ALA A 219 13.44 11.92 -5.10
C ALA A 219 12.38 12.56 -4.18
N VAL A 220 12.40 13.89 -4.00
CA VAL A 220 11.32 14.63 -3.33
C VAL A 220 10.04 14.56 -4.17
N LEU A 221 10.11 14.86 -5.47
CA LEU A 221 8.95 14.78 -6.36
C LEU A 221 8.33 13.38 -6.43
N ASP A 222 9.17 12.35 -6.58
CA ASP A 222 8.75 10.94 -6.57
C ASP A 222 7.99 10.60 -5.29
N LYS A 223 8.57 10.96 -4.15
CA LYS A 223 8.01 10.67 -2.83
C LYS A 223 6.66 11.37 -2.61
N HIS A 224 6.59 12.67 -2.87
CA HIS A 224 5.41 13.47 -2.58
C HIS A 224 4.29 13.26 -3.62
N GLY A 225 4.62 13.18 -4.90
CA GLY A 225 3.65 12.84 -5.95
C GLY A 225 3.03 11.46 -5.74
N LEU A 226 3.86 10.43 -5.50
CA LEU A 226 3.39 9.06 -5.25
C LEU A 226 2.51 9.02 -4.00
N TYR A 227 2.94 9.63 -2.88
CA TYR A 227 2.13 9.62 -1.66
C TYR A 227 0.77 10.29 -1.85
N ARG A 228 0.68 11.47 -2.47
CA ARG A 228 -0.61 12.18 -2.65
C ARG A 228 -1.60 11.33 -3.44
N ALA A 229 -1.18 10.83 -4.59
CA ALA A 229 -2.02 9.99 -5.44
C ALA A 229 -2.36 8.65 -4.75
N PHE A 230 -1.41 8.02 -4.08
CA PHE A 230 -1.64 6.76 -3.37
C PHE A 230 -2.61 6.91 -2.20
N ALA A 231 -2.37 7.92 -1.34
CA ALA A 231 -3.14 8.14 -0.12
C ALA A 231 -4.59 8.54 -0.44
N THR A 232 -4.80 9.43 -1.41
CA THR A 232 -6.16 9.76 -1.90
C THR A 232 -6.82 8.53 -2.52
N THR A 233 -6.17 7.83 -3.46
CA THR A 233 -6.72 6.61 -4.08
C THR A 233 -7.12 5.56 -3.03
N ALA A 234 -6.25 5.27 -2.06
CA ALA A 234 -6.53 4.29 -1.01
C ALA A 234 -7.66 4.73 -0.07
N PHE A 235 -7.77 6.03 0.22
CA PHE A 235 -8.81 6.59 1.07
C PHE A 235 -10.17 6.65 0.35
N THR A 236 -10.20 7.05 -0.91
CA THR A 236 -11.43 7.15 -1.72
C THR A 236 -11.97 5.78 -2.09
N MET A 237 -11.13 4.85 -2.54
CA MET A 237 -11.55 3.51 -3.02
C MET A 237 -11.81 2.48 -1.90
N PHE A 238 -11.49 2.81 -0.65
CA PHE A 238 -11.45 1.90 0.50
C PHE A 238 -10.58 0.63 0.24
N THR A 239 -9.52 0.79 -0.54
CA THR A 239 -8.59 -0.28 -0.88
C THR A 239 -7.59 -0.53 0.25
N ARG A 240 -7.18 -1.78 0.43
CA ARG A 240 -6.01 -2.13 1.25
C ARG A 240 -4.77 -1.72 0.47
N ASN A 241 -3.69 -1.32 1.15
CA ASN A 241 -2.50 -0.82 0.43
C ASN A 241 -1.96 -1.77 -0.64
N PHE A 242 -2.05 -3.10 -0.49
CA PHE A 242 -1.65 -4.04 -1.53
C PHE A 242 -2.56 -4.03 -2.77
N GLU A 243 -3.86 -3.78 -2.59
CA GLU A 243 -4.84 -3.60 -3.68
C GLU A 243 -4.46 -2.34 -4.47
N THR A 244 -4.17 -1.24 -3.76
CA THR A 244 -3.67 0.02 -4.35
C THR A 244 -2.32 -0.14 -5.07
N CYS A 245 -1.35 -0.82 -4.45
CA CYS A 245 -0.03 -1.08 -5.03
C CYS A 245 -0.09 -1.82 -6.37
N ASN A 246 -1.09 -2.69 -6.55
CA ASN A 246 -1.24 -3.53 -7.73
C ASN A 246 -1.99 -2.86 -8.90
N MET A 247 -2.58 -1.68 -8.69
CA MET A 247 -3.32 -0.98 -9.75
C MET A 247 -2.42 -0.65 -10.95
N ARG A 248 -2.99 -0.80 -12.14
CA ARG A 248 -2.35 -0.56 -13.44
C ARG A 248 -3.05 0.55 -14.20
N TYR A 249 -2.38 1.10 -15.20
CA TYR A 249 -2.94 2.18 -16.00
C TYR A 249 -4.14 1.72 -16.84
N GLY A 250 -4.18 0.44 -17.22
CA GLY A 250 -5.32 -0.17 -17.92
C GLY A 250 -6.57 -0.35 -17.05
N ASP A 251 -6.46 -0.21 -15.72
CA ASP A 251 -7.59 -0.26 -14.80
C ASP A 251 -8.32 1.09 -14.72
N LEU A 252 -7.90 2.11 -15.49
CA LEU A 252 -8.40 3.48 -15.44
C LEU A 252 -9.00 3.92 -16.79
N ASP A 253 -10.20 4.50 -16.76
CA ASP A 253 -10.82 5.21 -17.87
C ASP A 253 -10.98 6.70 -17.53
N PHE A 254 -10.47 7.59 -18.39
CA PHE A 254 -10.57 9.04 -18.23
C PHE A 254 -11.66 9.66 -19.11
N GLY A 255 -12.37 8.85 -19.92
CA GLY A 255 -13.44 9.28 -20.81
C GLY A 255 -14.83 9.34 -20.17
N GLY A 256 -14.96 8.93 -18.89
CA GLY A 256 -16.22 8.81 -18.18
C GLY A 256 -17.02 10.11 -18.11
N GLN A 257 -18.30 10.05 -18.50
CA GLN A 257 -19.26 11.13 -18.31
C GLN A 257 -20.48 10.61 -17.55
N GLY A 258 -20.77 11.26 -16.42
CA GLY A 258 -21.95 10.96 -15.61
C GLY A 258 -23.27 11.26 -16.35
N PRO A 259 -24.41 10.85 -15.79
CA PRO A 259 -25.70 11.00 -16.44
C PRO A 259 -26.11 12.46 -16.65
N ALA A 260 -27.04 12.64 -17.59
CA ALA A 260 -27.74 13.90 -17.81
C ALA A 260 -28.49 14.35 -16.53
N PRO A 261 -28.68 15.66 -16.29
CA PRO A 261 -28.32 16.78 -17.18
C PRO A 261 -26.92 17.36 -16.95
N GLN A 262 -26.18 16.99 -15.90
CA GLN A 262 -24.92 17.67 -15.55
C GLN A 262 -23.70 17.12 -16.29
N TYR A 263 -23.74 15.90 -16.84
CA TYR A 263 -22.63 15.29 -17.62
C TYR A 263 -21.25 15.46 -16.97
N ARG A 264 -21.18 15.29 -15.65
CA ARG A 264 -19.93 15.54 -14.90
C ARG A 264 -18.87 14.52 -15.31
N PRO A 265 -17.63 14.94 -15.61
CA PRO A 265 -16.56 13.99 -15.90
C PRO A 265 -16.22 13.18 -14.65
N TYR A 266 -15.87 11.91 -14.85
CA TYR A 266 -15.36 11.01 -13.81
C TYR A 266 -14.19 10.17 -14.34
N ILE A 267 -13.34 9.68 -13.44
CA ILE A 267 -12.37 8.61 -13.74
C ILE A 267 -13.05 7.29 -13.41
N GLY A 268 -13.26 6.44 -14.41
CA GLY A 268 -13.68 5.06 -14.22
C GLY A 268 -12.50 4.25 -13.69
N VAL A 269 -12.73 3.42 -12.67
CA VAL A 269 -11.68 2.60 -12.05
C VAL A 269 -12.18 1.17 -11.89
N GLU A 270 -11.51 0.19 -12.50
CA GLU A 270 -11.83 -1.23 -12.30
C GLU A 270 -10.97 -1.84 -11.17
N LEU A 271 -11.57 -2.66 -10.29
CA LEU A 271 -10.84 -3.35 -9.21
C LEU A 271 -11.02 -4.89 -9.24
N SER A 272 -10.59 -5.51 -10.35
CA SER A 272 -10.75 -6.95 -10.61
C SER A 272 -10.15 -7.91 -9.55
N GLU A 273 -9.08 -7.52 -8.83
CA GLU A 273 -8.46 -8.35 -7.78
C GLU A 273 -9.16 -8.31 -6.40
N ARG A 274 -10.37 -7.74 -6.29
CA ARG A 274 -10.97 -7.48 -4.96
C ARG A 274 -11.41 -8.74 -4.22
N LYS A 275 -10.72 -9.04 -3.12
CA LYS A 275 -10.87 -10.25 -2.27
C LYS A 275 -12.31 -10.66 -1.90
N GLY A 276 -13.22 -9.70 -1.70
CA GLY A 276 -14.62 -10.00 -1.35
C GLY A 276 -15.44 -10.53 -2.53
N TRP A 277 -15.06 -10.16 -3.75
CA TRP A 277 -15.84 -10.32 -4.98
C TRP A 277 -15.37 -11.53 -5.79
N GLN A 278 -14.09 -11.89 -5.68
CA GLN A 278 -13.53 -13.18 -6.13
C GLN A 278 -14.27 -14.42 -5.57
N LYS A 279 -15.07 -14.26 -4.50
CA LYS A 279 -15.93 -15.32 -3.94
C LYS A 279 -17.37 -15.28 -4.44
N ALA A 280 -17.83 -14.15 -4.99
CA ALA A 280 -19.20 -13.95 -5.46
C ALA A 280 -19.37 -14.42 -6.92
N ALA A 281 -18.29 -14.44 -7.72
CA ALA A 281 -18.27 -14.88 -9.12
C ALA A 281 -18.73 -16.33 -9.38
N GLY A 282 -19.09 -17.10 -8.34
CA GLY A 282 -19.70 -18.43 -8.47
C GLY A 282 -21.24 -18.45 -8.40
N ASN A 283 -21.91 -17.33 -8.09
CA ASN A 283 -23.37 -17.23 -8.01
C ASN A 283 -23.89 -16.07 -8.88
N ASP A 284 -24.41 -16.39 -10.06
CA ASP A 284 -25.50 -15.73 -10.81
C ASP A 284 -25.54 -14.19 -10.93
N GLY A 285 -24.41 -13.49 -10.79
CA GLY A 285 -24.34 -12.04 -10.97
C GLY A 285 -23.00 -11.58 -11.55
N VAL A 286 -23.03 -10.97 -12.74
CA VAL A 286 -21.97 -10.06 -13.18
C VAL A 286 -22.09 -8.82 -12.33
N ILE A 287 -21.34 -8.75 -11.23
CA ILE A 287 -21.29 -7.55 -10.40
C ILE A 287 -20.27 -6.60 -11.02
N ASP A 288 -20.75 -5.46 -11.52
CA ASP A 288 -19.91 -4.39 -12.05
C ASP A 288 -18.92 -3.91 -10.98
N GLN A 289 -17.64 -3.93 -11.32
CA GLN A 289 -16.51 -3.56 -10.46
C GLN A 289 -15.89 -2.22 -10.86
N THR A 290 -16.59 -1.46 -11.70
CA THR A 290 -16.23 -0.10 -12.09
C THR A 290 -16.70 0.89 -11.04
N TYR A 291 -15.79 1.78 -10.61
CA TYR A 291 -16.08 2.89 -9.69
C TYR A 291 -16.00 4.20 -10.47
N GLU A 292 -17.05 5.02 -10.39
CA GLU A 292 -17.07 6.38 -10.96
C GLU A 292 -16.49 7.38 -9.96
N ILE A 293 -15.27 7.86 -10.21
CA ILE A 293 -14.58 8.81 -9.33
C ILE A 293 -14.75 10.23 -9.86
N TYR A 294 -15.59 11.01 -9.20
CA TYR A 294 -15.84 12.42 -9.50
C TYR A 294 -14.90 13.35 -8.72
N ALA A 295 -14.71 14.57 -9.23
CA ALA A 295 -13.95 15.61 -8.55
C ALA A 295 -14.57 16.01 -7.19
N GLN A 296 -13.73 16.15 -6.17
CA GLN A 296 -14.10 16.57 -4.81
C GLN A 296 -13.36 17.89 -4.43
N PRO A 297 -13.69 19.02 -5.08
CA PRO A 297 -12.93 20.27 -4.95
C PRO A 297 -12.93 20.86 -3.54
N ASP A 298 -13.99 20.61 -2.76
CA ASP A 298 -14.14 21.06 -1.36
C ASP A 298 -13.37 20.16 -0.37
N HIS A 299 -12.89 19.00 -0.82
CA HIS A 299 -12.19 17.98 -0.03
C HIS A 299 -10.88 17.54 -0.72
N ARG A 300 -10.04 18.52 -1.09
CA ARG A 300 -8.76 18.33 -1.80
C ARG A 300 -7.85 17.29 -1.17
N GLU A 301 -7.91 17.11 0.13
CA GLU A 301 -7.15 16.14 0.90
C GLU A 301 -7.47 14.66 0.58
N ILE A 302 -8.63 14.40 -0.02
CA ILE A 302 -9.14 13.07 -0.42
C ILE A 302 -9.60 13.06 -1.88
N ASP A 303 -9.21 14.09 -2.66
CA ASP A 303 -9.62 14.27 -4.05
C ASP A 303 -8.70 13.48 -5.02
N MET A 304 -8.95 12.17 -5.09
CA MET A 304 -8.29 11.25 -6.03
C MET A 304 -8.34 11.78 -7.48
N PHE A 305 -9.44 12.43 -7.89
CA PHE A 305 -9.61 12.95 -9.24
C PHE A 305 -8.58 14.02 -9.62
N THR A 306 -8.12 14.82 -8.66
CA THR A 306 -7.08 15.83 -8.90
C THR A 306 -5.67 15.26 -8.73
N HIS A 307 -5.42 14.50 -7.65
CA HIS A 307 -4.06 14.05 -7.32
C HIS A 307 -3.55 12.91 -8.21
N LEU A 308 -4.42 11.98 -8.63
CA LEU A 308 -4.00 10.85 -9.47
C LEU A 308 -3.56 11.30 -10.87
N PRO A 309 -4.33 12.07 -11.67
CA PRO A 309 -3.87 12.51 -12.99
C PRO A 309 -2.59 13.35 -12.94
N ARG A 310 -2.40 14.20 -11.92
CA ARG A 310 -1.15 14.96 -11.74
C ARG A 310 0.05 14.04 -11.55
N TRP A 311 -0.09 13.01 -10.72
CA TRP A 311 0.94 11.99 -10.54
C TRP A 311 1.21 11.20 -11.83
N LEU A 312 0.18 10.81 -12.58
CA LEU A 312 0.33 10.06 -13.84
C LEU A 312 1.00 10.88 -14.95
N GLY A 313 0.72 12.19 -15.01
CA GLY A 313 1.42 13.13 -15.88
C GLY A 313 2.92 13.21 -15.55
N TYR A 314 3.24 13.45 -14.27
CA TYR A 314 4.62 13.43 -13.77
C TYR A 314 5.33 12.09 -14.02
N LEU A 315 4.64 10.97 -13.80
CA LEU A 315 5.17 9.62 -14.02
C LEU A 315 5.47 9.38 -15.50
N SER A 316 4.60 9.84 -16.41
CA SER A 316 4.85 9.78 -17.86
C SER A 316 6.10 10.59 -18.27
N LEU A 317 6.30 11.78 -17.67
CA LEU A 317 7.54 12.55 -17.87
C LEU A 317 8.78 11.79 -17.38
N ARG A 318 8.69 11.09 -16.24
CA ARG A 318 9.79 10.26 -15.70
C ARG A 318 10.06 9.00 -16.51
N LEU A 319 9.03 8.43 -17.13
CA LEU A 319 9.14 7.31 -18.07
C LEU A 319 9.54 7.75 -19.48
N GLY A 320 9.62 9.06 -19.78
CA GLY A 320 9.95 9.56 -21.12
C GLY A 320 8.98 9.13 -22.23
N ARG A 321 7.86 8.47 -21.87
CA ARG A 321 6.81 7.95 -22.75
C ARG A 321 5.46 8.00 -22.03
N PRO A 322 4.33 8.01 -22.76
CA PRO A 322 3.02 7.78 -22.16
C PRO A 322 2.97 6.46 -21.38
N LEU A 323 2.10 6.39 -20.38
CA LEU A 323 1.77 5.14 -19.70
C LEU A 323 1.02 4.19 -20.65
N VAL A 324 1.33 2.89 -20.55
CA VAL A 324 0.66 1.81 -21.30
C VAL A 324 -0.15 0.93 -20.35
N PRO A 325 -1.19 0.20 -20.80
CA PRO A 325 -2.15 -0.47 -19.91
C PRO A 325 -1.55 -1.42 -18.85
N ASN A 326 -0.38 -2.02 -19.12
CA ASN A 326 0.30 -2.92 -18.19
C ASN A 326 1.24 -2.24 -17.17
N ASP A 327 1.50 -0.93 -17.31
CA ASP A 327 2.32 -0.20 -16.34
C ASP A 327 1.58 -0.09 -15.00
N TYR A 328 2.29 -0.32 -13.90
CA TYR A 328 1.75 -0.03 -12.56
C TYR A 328 1.67 1.48 -12.36
N ILE A 329 0.51 1.99 -11.91
CA ILE A 329 0.36 3.43 -11.62
C ILE A 329 1.15 3.85 -10.38
N PHE A 330 1.48 2.91 -9.49
CA PHE A 330 2.39 3.12 -8.37
C PHE A 330 3.60 2.18 -8.51
N PRO A 331 4.57 2.49 -9.38
CA PRO A 331 5.69 1.59 -9.67
C PRO A 331 6.78 1.64 -8.59
N TYR A 332 7.63 0.62 -8.59
CA TYR A 332 8.85 0.60 -7.79
C TYR A 332 9.86 1.61 -8.32
N ILE A 333 10.27 2.54 -7.46
CA ILE A 333 11.34 3.50 -7.73
C ILE A 333 12.59 3.04 -6.95
N ALA A 334 13.65 2.72 -7.69
CA ALA A 334 14.88 2.22 -7.09
C ALA A 334 15.64 3.36 -6.37
N PRO A 335 16.52 3.07 -5.38
CA PRO A 335 17.27 4.09 -4.62
C PRO A 335 18.23 4.97 -5.45
N ASN A 336 18.39 4.68 -6.75
CA ASN A 336 19.12 5.50 -7.70
C ASN A 336 18.21 6.42 -8.54
N GLY A 337 16.90 6.47 -8.26
CA GLY A 337 15.89 7.24 -9.00
C GLY A 337 15.31 6.54 -10.25
N VAL A 338 15.72 5.31 -10.55
CA VAL A 338 15.21 4.58 -11.73
C VAL A 338 13.81 4.07 -11.45
N VAL A 339 12.85 4.45 -12.30
CA VAL A 339 11.48 3.96 -12.25
C VAL A 339 11.40 2.60 -12.95
N HIS A 340 10.73 1.64 -12.32
CA HIS A 340 10.48 0.30 -12.86
C HIS A 340 8.97 0.11 -13.11
N PRO A 341 8.44 0.49 -14.29
CA PRO A 341 6.98 0.50 -14.55
C PRO A 341 6.34 -0.88 -14.44
N ASN A 342 7.09 -1.95 -14.73
CA ASN A 342 6.62 -3.35 -14.70
C ASN A 342 6.75 -3.98 -13.29
N THR A 343 6.90 -3.20 -12.22
CA THR A 343 7.04 -3.71 -10.84
C THR A 343 6.30 -2.78 -9.89
N PRO A 344 5.34 -3.28 -9.06
CA PRO A 344 4.60 -2.43 -8.15
C PRO A 344 5.47 -1.92 -6.99
N VAL A 345 5.10 -0.78 -6.43
CA VAL A 345 5.68 -0.25 -5.19
C VAL A 345 5.44 -1.23 -4.02
N SER A 346 6.47 -1.46 -3.21
CA SER A 346 6.38 -2.45 -2.14
C SER A 346 5.52 -1.96 -0.97
N TYR A 347 4.85 -2.89 -0.29
CA TYR A 347 4.11 -2.66 0.95
C TYR A 347 4.98 -1.93 2.01
N ASP A 348 6.24 -2.35 2.17
CA ASP A 348 7.16 -1.76 3.15
C ASP A 348 7.53 -0.32 2.76
N THR A 349 7.68 -0.03 1.47
CA THR A 349 7.87 1.34 0.95
C THR A 349 6.69 2.22 1.36
N ILE A 350 5.46 1.78 1.11
CA ILE A 350 4.26 2.55 1.47
C ILE A 350 4.13 2.73 2.99
N GLN A 351 4.43 1.70 3.80
CA GLN A 351 4.37 1.80 5.26
C GLN A 351 5.42 2.79 5.82
N ASN A 352 6.61 2.83 5.22
CA ASN A 352 7.64 3.81 5.56
C ASN A 352 7.23 5.23 5.15
N LEU A 353 6.69 5.40 3.95
CA LEU A 353 6.14 6.70 3.48
C LEU A 353 5.02 7.19 4.38
N LEU A 354 4.06 6.32 4.74
CA LEU A 354 2.99 6.67 5.68
C LEU A 354 3.55 7.18 7.01
N GLN A 355 4.55 6.50 7.58
CA GLN A 355 5.17 6.96 8.83
C GLN A 355 5.93 8.28 8.66
N GLU A 356 6.65 8.46 7.55
CA GLU A 356 7.37 9.70 7.24
C GLU A 356 6.43 10.90 7.12
N PHE A 357 5.31 10.76 6.42
CA PHE A 357 4.34 11.85 6.20
C PHE A 357 3.57 12.18 7.48
N VAL A 358 3.18 11.17 8.26
CA VAL A 358 2.57 11.34 9.58
C VAL A 358 3.51 12.12 10.51
N SER A 359 4.79 11.71 10.59
CA SER A 359 5.78 12.41 11.41
C SER A 359 6.12 13.81 10.88
N GLY A 360 6.22 13.99 9.56
CA GLY A 360 6.46 15.29 8.91
C GLY A 360 5.33 16.29 9.15
N ALA A 361 4.08 15.82 9.16
CA ALA A 361 2.89 16.60 9.51
C ALA A 361 2.71 16.84 11.02
N GLY A 362 3.66 16.42 11.87
CA GLY A 362 3.59 16.57 13.33
C GLY A 362 2.53 15.70 14.01
N LEU A 363 2.10 14.61 13.38
CA LEU A 363 1.08 13.71 13.93
C LEU A 363 1.73 12.62 14.81
N ASN A 364 1.36 12.60 16.10
CA ASN A 364 1.77 11.57 17.05
C ASN A 364 0.89 10.31 16.96
N LYS A 365 0.79 9.73 15.75
CA LYS A 365 -0.01 8.54 15.45
C LYS A 365 0.86 7.42 14.87
N VAL A 366 0.50 6.17 15.15
CA VAL A 366 1.13 4.98 14.53
C VAL A 366 0.11 4.34 13.61
N LEU A 367 0.13 4.76 12.34
CA LEU A 367 -0.79 4.29 11.32
C LEU A 367 -0.21 3.06 10.61
N THR A 368 -1.09 2.13 10.24
CA THR A 368 -0.74 0.91 9.50
C THR A 368 -1.52 0.84 8.19
N THR A 369 -1.13 -0.06 7.28
CA THR A 369 -1.67 -0.24 5.91
C THR A 369 -3.17 -0.59 5.75
N HIS A 370 -3.95 -0.47 6.82
CA HIS A 370 -5.41 -0.49 6.78
C HIS A 370 -6.04 0.86 7.20
N CYS A 371 -5.24 1.87 7.51
CA CYS A 371 -5.70 3.18 7.98
C CYS A 371 -6.56 3.90 6.94
N PHE A 372 -6.17 3.88 5.66
CA PHE A 372 -6.89 4.53 4.56
C PHE A 372 -8.26 3.89 4.32
N ARG A 373 -8.31 2.56 4.13
CA ARG A 373 -9.57 1.80 4.02
C ARG A 373 -10.53 2.05 5.17
N ARG A 374 -10.00 2.10 6.41
CA ARG A 374 -10.84 2.35 7.59
C ARG A 374 -11.28 3.81 7.67
N GLY A 375 -10.37 4.74 7.41
CA GLY A 375 -10.59 6.19 7.43
C GLY A 375 -11.64 6.63 6.43
N GLY A 376 -11.53 6.20 5.17
CA GLY A 376 -12.52 6.50 4.14
C GLY A 376 -13.91 5.96 4.47
N ALA A 377 -13.99 4.69 4.88
CA ALA A 377 -15.26 4.05 5.22
C ALA A 377 -15.91 4.69 6.46
N GLN A 378 -15.13 5.06 7.48
CA GLN A 378 -15.63 5.81 8.63
C GLN A 378 -16.03 7.24 8.25
N TYR A 379 -15.25 7.93 7.43
CA TYR A 379 -15.57 9.28 6.98
C TYR A 379 -16.91 9.31 6.26
N ARG A 380 -17.07 8.53 5.17
CA ARG A 380 -18.33 8.46 4.43
C ARG A 380 -19.49 7.91 5.26
N PHE A 381 -19.26 7.10 6.30
CA PHE A 381 -20.35 6.61 7.16
C PHE A 381 -20.80 7.59 8.26
N MET A 382 -19.86 8.27 8.95
CA MET A 382 -20.17 9.02 10.18
C MET A 382 -19.56 10.42 10.32
N TYR A 383 -18.48 10.76 9.61
CA TYR A 383 -17.79 12.05 9.79
C TYR A 383 -18.00 13.06 8.65
N ALA A 384 -18.43 12.60 7.47
CA ALA A 384 -18.82 13.49 6.37
C ALA A 384 -20.02 14.39 6.77
N PRO A 385 -20.21 15.54 6.07
CA PRO A 385 -21.45 16.31 6.11
C PRO A 385 -22.67 15.39 5.95
N VAL A 386 -23.80 15.71 6.57
CA VAL A 386 -24.95 14.78 6.67
C VAL A 386 -25.47 14.38 5.28
N GLU A 387 -25.54 15.37 4.40
CA GLU A 387 -25.83 15.32 2.97
C GLU A 387 -24.83 14.47 2.13
N GLU A 388 -23.65 14.19 2.67
CA GLU A 388 -22.58 13.41 2.03
C GLU A 388 -22.33 12.04 2.67
N ARG A 389 -23.11 11.68 3.69
CA ARG A 389 -23.02 10.38 4.35
C ARG A 389 -23.63 9.27 3.51
N TRP A 390 -22.97 8.12 3.50
CA TRP A 390 -23.35 6.95 2.74
C TRP A 390 -24.09 5.94 3.62
N SER A 391 -25.08 5.28 3.03
CA SER A 391 -25.76 4.15 3.67
C SER A 391 -24.79 3.00 3.93
N LEU A 392 -25.10 2.14 4.90
CA LEU A 392 -24.27 0.98 5.21
C LEU A 392 -24.13 0.02 4.01
N ASN A 393 -25.17 -0.05 3.16
CA ASN A 393 -25.14 -0.81 1.91
C ASN A 393 -24.14 -0.20 0.90
N ALA A 394 -24.16 1.13 0.72
CA ALA A 394 -23.17 1.81 -0.12
C ALA A 394 -21.74 1.61 0.39
N ILE A 395 -21.51 1.67 1.72
CA ILE A 395 -20.20 1.32 2.31
C ILE A 395 -19.82 -0.14 2.02
N GLN A 396 -20.74 -1.10 2.21
CA GLN A 396 -20.51 -2.53 2.01
C GLN A 396 -20.12 -2.83 0.55
N TRP A 397 -20.87 -2.29 -0.41
CA TRP A 397 -20.58 -2.38 -1.84
C TRP A 397 -19.24 -1.70 -2.17
N TRP A 398 -19.07 -0.44 -1.76
CA TRP A 398 -17.92 0.37 -2.17
C TRP A 398 -16.57 -0.10 -1.62
N GLY A 399 -16.52 -0.64 -0.40
CA GLY A 399 -15.30 -1.26 0.12
C GLY A 399 -15.16 -2.75 -0.22
N GLY A 400 -16.12 -3.30 -0.96
CA GLY A 400 -16.13 -4.67 -1.43
C GLY A 400 -16.08 -5.72 -0.33
N TRP A 401 -16.93 -5.56 0.69
CA TRP A 401 -17.21 -6.60 1.68
C TRP A 401 -18.13 -7.67 1.08
N ALA A 402 -17.97 -8.93 1.50
CA ALA A 402 -18.77 -10.02 0.94
C ALA A 402 -20.22 -9.98 1.46
N VAL A 403 -21.19 -10.44 0.66
CA VAL A 403 -22.62 -10.48 1.04
C VAL A 403 -22.88 -11.33 2.30
N GLY A 404 -22.02 -12.32 2.58
CA GLY A 404 -22.05 -13.14 3.79
C GLY A 404 -21.15 -12.67 4.95
N GLU A 405 -20.43 -11.55 4.83
CA GLU A 405 -19.78 -10.93 5.98
C GLU A 405 -20.85 -10.18 6.78
N GLY A 406 -21.24 -10.76 7.93
CA GLY A 406 -22.36 -10.25 8.73
C GLY A 406 -22.25 -8.76 9.04
N VAL A 407 -23.36 -8.04 8.88
CA VAL A 407 -23.47 -6.59 9.03
C VAL A 407 -22.88 -6.10 10.37
N ASP A 408 -23.03 -6.90 11.43
CA ASP A 408 -22.45 -6.66 12.75
C ASP A 408 -20.92 -6.52 12.73
N VAL A 409 -20.22 -7.28 11.87
CA VAL A 409 -18.76 -7.23 11.74
C VAL A 409 -18.32 -5.93 11.07
N LEU A 410 -19.06 -5.47 10.05
CA LEU A 410 -18.81 -4.18 9.39
C LEU A 410 -19.14 -3.01 10.33
N LEU A 411 -20.29 -3.06 11.01
CA LEU A 411 -20.67 -2.04 11.97
C LEU A 411 -19.67 -1.96 13.13
N LYS A 412 -19.23 -3.11 13.67
CA LYS A 412 -18.16 -3.19 14.67
C LYS A 412 -16.84 -2.64 14.15
N TYR A 413 -16.46 -2.92 12.90
CA TYR A 413 -15.25 -2.37 12.28
C TYR A 413 -15.28 -0.82 12.19
N LEU A 414 -16.44 -0.26 11.83
CA LEU A 414 -16.67 1.18 11.74
C LEU A 414 -16.76 1.85 13.13
N VAL A 415 -17.48 1.25 14.10
CA VAL A 415 -17.81 1.89 15.39
C VAL A 415 -16.74 1.66 16.48
N ASN A 416 -15.94 0.60 16.41
CA ASN A 416 -14.99 0.24 17.47
C ASN A 416 -13.97 1.32 17.88
N SER A 417 -13.70 2.34 17.06
CA SER A 417 -12.81 3.46 17.43
C SER A 417 -13.48 4.49 18.35
N LEU A 418 -14.83 4.56 18.38
CA LEU A 418 -15.56 5.47 19.26
C LEU A 418 -15.51 4.99 20.72
N HIS A 419 -15.63 3.68 20.94
CA HIS A 419 -15.62 3.06 22.27
C HIS A 419 -14.40 3.40 23.15
N SER A 420 -13.23 3.70 22.56
CA SER A 420 -12.03 4.10 23.33
C SER A 420 -12.03 5.56 23.77
N VAL A 421 -12.83 6.42 23.12
CA VAL A 421 -12.91 7.86 23.40
C VAL A 421 -14.05 8.15 24.39
N GLU A 422 -15.16 7.40 24.29
CA GLU A 422 -16.37 7.61 25.07
C GLU A 422 -16.32 6.84 26.41
N ASN A 423 -15.67 7.44 27.40
CA ASN A 423 -15.51 6.85 28.75
C ASN A 423 -16.46 7.44 29.82
N THR A 424 -17.27 8.46 29.49
CA THR A 424 -18.16 9.15 30.44
C THR A 424 -19.51 9.52 29.83
N TYR A 425 -20.58 8.87 30.29
CA TYR A 425 -21.96 9.04 29.80
C TYR A 425 -22.89 9.71 30.83
N ARG A 426 -22.37 10.16 31.98
CA ARG A 426 -23.17 10.64 33.12
C ARG A 426 -24.09 11.82 32.78
N SER A 427 -23.72 12.66 31.82
CA SER A 427 -24.51 13.78 31.31
C SER A 427 -25.10 13.53 29.92
N ALA A 428 -25.19 12.29 29.44
CA ALA A 428 -25.66 12.01 28.06
C ALA A 428 -27.11 12.48 27.77
N LEU A 429 -27.92 12.71 28.80
CA LEU A 429 -29.28 13.24 28.74
C LEU A 429 -29.40 14.71 29.21
N ASP A 430 -28.27 15.37 29.46
CA ASP A 430 -28.24 16.80 29.83
C ASP A 430 -28.63 17.64 28.60
N PRO A 431 -29.74 18.41 28.64
CA PRO A 431 -30.22 19.18 27.49
C PRO A 431 -29.26 20.31 27.07
N ASP A 432 -28.39 20.77 27.99
CA ASP A 432 -27.38 21.80 27.73
C ASP A 432 -26.01 21.20 27.34
N ARG A 433 -25.92 19.88 27.14
CA ARG A 433 -24.68 19.20 26.75
C ARG A 433 -24.20 19.66 25.38
N ARG A 434 -23.20 20.54 25.37
CA ARG A 434 -22.38 20.78 24.18
C ARG A 434 -21.71 19.46 23.76
N PRO A 435 -21.75 19.09 22.47
CA PRO A 435 -20.97 17.97 21.97
C PRO A 435 -19.48 18.15 22.31
N LEU A 436 -18.82 17.09 22.76
CA LEU A 436 -17.36 17.06 22.72
C LEU A 436 -16.92 17.22 21.26
N ALA A 437 -15.83 17.94 21.01
CA ALA A 437 -15.35 18.25 19.65
C ALA A 437 -15.12 17.01 18.75
N ASN A 438 -15.03 15.83 19.36
CA ASN A 438 -14.82 14.54 18.68
C ASN A 438 -16.05 13.60 18.74
N SER A 439 -17.19 14.02 19.30
CA SER A 439 -18.41 13.21 19.43
C SER A 439 -19.44 13.59 18.36
N CYS A 440 -19.23 13.08 17.14
CA CYS A 440 -20.22 13.20 16.07
C CYS A 440 -21.44 12.31 16.35
N SER A 441 -22.64 12.89 16.34
CA SER A 441 -23.88 12.09 16.37
C SER A 441 -24.03 11.31 15.06
N VAL A 442 -24.13 9.98 15.19
CA VAL A 442 -24.31 9.04 14.07
C VAL A 442 -25.59 9.34 13.29
N LEU A 443 -26.64 9.79 13.99
CA LEU A 443 -27.99 9.98 13.45
C LEU A 443 -28.33 11.41 12.99
N GLY A 444 -27.33 12.28 12.83
CA GLY A 444 -27.49 13.51 12.04
C GLY A 444 -28.43 14.56 12.63
N SER A 445 -28.15 15.06 13.83
CA SER A 445 -28.60 16.39 14.29
C SER A 445 -27.72 16.83 15.46
N ASN A 446 -26.81 17.78 15.19
CA ASN A 446 -26.10 18.60 16.17
C ASN A 446 -25.39 19.76 15.44
N LYS A 447 -26.15 20.51 14.64
CA LYS A 447 -25.89 21.95 14.52
C LYS A 447 -26.63 22.59 15.70
N PRO A 448 -25.98 22.93 16.82
CA PRO A 448 -26.44 24.13 17.50
C PRO A 448 -26.34 25.25 16.46
N CYS A 449 -27.46 25.94 16.19
CA CYS A 449 -27.29 27.34 15.77
C CYS A 449 -26.52 27.99 16.92
N GLU A 450 -25.28 28.43 16.67
CA GLU A 450 -24.63 29.27 17.65
C GLU A 450 -25.54 30.48 17.89
N PRO A 451 -25.83 30.83 19.16
CA PRO A 451 -26.51 32.08 19.43
C PRO A 451 -25.59 33.19 18.93
N VAL A 452 -26.05 33.88 17.88
CA VAL A 452 -25.34 34.96 17.16
C VAL A 452 -24.53 35.79 18.15
N SER A 453 -23.20 35.84 17.97
CA SER A 453 -22.33 36.45 18.97
C SER A 453 -22.63 37.95 19.09
N LYS A 454 -22.22 38.58 20.20
CA LYS A 454 -22.42 40.03 20.35
C LYS A 454 -21.67 40.79 19.27
N GLU A 455 -20.48 40.32 18.91
CA GLU A 455 -19.67 40.80 17.80
C GLU A 455 -20.42 40.64 16.47
N ASP A 456 -21.02 39.49 16.16
CA ASP A 456 -21.83 39.31 14.93
C ASP A 456 -23.06 40.25 14.89
N ILE A 457 -23.71 40.50 16.04
CA ILE A 457 -24.82 41.47 16.15
C ILE A 457 -24.32 42.90 15.96
N LEU A 458 -23.11 43.23 16.44
CA LEU A 458 -22.49 44.54 16.29
C LEU A 458 -22.02 44.77 14.85
N ASP A 459 -21.42 43.78 14.20
CA ASP A 459 -21.03 43.83 12.78
C ASP A 459 -22.25 43.87 11.86
N LEU A 460 -23.32 43.12 12.17
CA LEU A 460 -24.60 43.22 11.47
C LEU A 460 -25.20 44.63 11.63
N LYS A 461 -25.15 45.21 12.84
CA LYS A 461 -25.57 46.61 13.09
C LYS A 461 -24.72 47.62 12.31
N ALA A 462 -23.40 47.47 12.31
CA ALA A 462 -22.49 48.36 11.59
C ALA A 462 -22.71 48.26 10.06
N CYS A 463 -22.92 47.04 9.55
CA CYS A 463 -23.22 46.80 8.15
C CYS A 463 -24.60 47.38 7.75
N LEU A 464 -25.64 47.20 8.59
CA LEU A 464 -26.95 47.82 8.39
C LEU A 464 -26.90 49.34 8.44
N ALA A 465 -26.19 49.92 9.41
CA ALA A 465 -26.02 51.37 9.52
C ALA A 465 -25.33 51.94 8.27
N LYS A 466 -24.21 51.34 7.84
CA LYS A 466 -23.49 51.74 6.63
C LYS A 466 -24.34 51.58 5.35
N LYS A 467 -25.17 50.52 5.26
CA LYS A 467 -26.12 50.35 4.14
C LYS A 467 -27.26 51.37 4.19
N MET A 468 -27.80 51.70 5.37
CA MET A 468 -28.81 52.75 5.54
C MET A 468 -28.26 54.13 5.19
N GLU A 469 -27.02 54.44 5.57
CA GLU A 469 -26.35 55.69 5.22
C GLU A 469 -26.11 55.79 3.70
N THR A 470 -25.67 54.69 3.07
CA THR A 470 -25.53 54.60 1.60
C THR A 470 -26.89 54.76 0.90
N LEU A 471 -27.96 54.14 1.42
CA LEU A 471 -29.32 54.29 0.92
C LEU A 471 -29.85 55.72 1.11
N SER A 472 -29.56 56.36 2.24
CA SER A 472 -29.93 57.75 2.51
C SER A 472 -29.26 58.70 1.52
N LEU A 473 -27.95 58.53 1.27
CA LEU A 473 -27.22 59.28 0.24
C LEU A 473 -27.80 59.06 -1.16
N ALA A 474 -28.11 57.82 -1.54
CA ALA A 474 -28.73 57.52 -2.83
C ALA A 474 -30.15 58.13 -2.95
N VAL A 475 -30.95 58.10 -1.88
CA VAL A 475 -32.28 58.72 -1.85
C VAL A 475 -32.17 60.26 -1.91
N SER A 476 -31.27 60.90 -1.17
CA SER A 476 -31.04 62.34 -1.25
C SER A 476 -30.56 62.79 -2.64
N GLN A 477 -29.68 62.02 -3.28
CA GLN A 477 -29.26 62.27 -4.67
C GLN A 477 -30.43 62.13 -5.64
N ASN A 478 -31.25 61.07 -5.52
CA ASN A 478 -32.41 60.85 -6.39
C ASN A 478 -33.52 61.89 -6.16
N VAL A 479 -33.75 62.37 -4.94
CA VAL A 479 -34.68 63.48 -4.65
C VAL A 479 -34.18 64.79 -5.27
N THR A 480 -32.87 65.05 -5.22
CA THR A 480 -32.25 66.25 -5.84
C THR A 480 -32.37 66.22 -7.37
N VAL A 481 -32.24 65.04 -7.99
CA VAL A 481 -32.48 64.85 -9.43
C VAL A 481 -33.97 65.01 -9.77
N ALA A 482 -34.87 64.38 -9.00
CA ALA A 482 -36.32 64.47 -9.21
C ALA A 482 -36.85 65.91 -9.11
N GLN A 483 -36.36 66.69 -8.15
CA GLN A 483 -36.69 68.10 -7.99
C GLN A 483 -36.21 68.95 -9.18
N ARG A 484 -35.03 68.66 -9.77
CA ARG A 484 -34.56 69.34 -10.97
C ARG A 484 -35.40 69.03 -12.21
N THR A 485 -35.91 67.80 -12.36
CA THR A 485 -36.83 67.46 -13.45
C THR A 485 -38.22 68.09 -13.31
N PHE A 486 -38.71 68.35 -12.09
CA PHE A 486 -40.03 68.98 -11.88
C PHE A 486 -40.06 70.49 -12.13
N SER A 487 -38.91 71.17 -12.17
CA SER A 487 -38.83 72.60 -12.49
C SER A 487 -38.79 72.93 -14.00
N PHE A 488 -38.78 71.92 -14.88
CA PHE A 488 -38.66 72.13 -16.33
C PHE A 488 -39.92 71.71 -17.11
N SER A 489 -41.07 72.22 -16.68
CA SER A 489 -42.29 72.24 -17.49
C SER A 489 -43.21 73.41 -17.12
N GLN A 490 -42.92 74.59 -17.69
CA GLN A 490 -43.94 75.57 -18.02
C GLN A 490 -43.79 76.04 -19.48
N THR A 491 -44.92 76.01 -20.18
CA THR A 491 -45.27 76.74 -21.43
C THR A 491 -44.58 76.42 -22.78
N LEU A 492 -45.33 75.66 -23.60
CA LEU A 492 -45.59 75.65 -25.06
C LEU A 492 -45.15 76.86 -25.95
N PRO A 493 -45.27 76.80 -27.32
CA PRO A 493 -45.25 75.65 -28.27
C PRO A 493 -44.54 75.94 -29.63
N GLY A 494 -44.45 74.95 -30.56
CA GLY A 494 -44.31 75.25 -32.00
C GLY A 494 -43.83 74.14 -32.97
N ALA A 495 -44.78 73.47 -33.64
CA ALA A 495 -44.77 72.85 -35.00
C ALA A 495 -43.52 72.20 -35.67
N ALA A 496 -43.76 71.06 -36.34
CA ALA A 496 -43.00 70.43 -37.46
C ALA A 496 -41.58 69.87 -37.15
N ALA A 497 -41.05 68.81 -37.80
CA ALA A 497 -41.60 67.78 -38.70
C ALA A 497 -40.64 66.56 -38.84
N MET A 498 -41.20 65.40 -39.24
CA MET A 498 -40.59 64.26 -39.97
C MET A 498 -39.27 63.56 -39.54
N SER A 499 -39.43 62.27 -39.16
CA SER A 499 -38.77 61.08 -39.76
C SER A 499 -37.27 60.76 -39.53
N PRO A 500 -36.83 59.47 -39.71
CA PRO A 500 -35.76 58.88 -38.87
C PRO A 500 -34.60 58.16 -39.63
N ILE A 501 -33.88 57.29 -38.88
CA ILE A 501 -32.93 56.20 -39.27
C ILE A 501 -31.43 56.59 -39.34
N ILE A 502 -30.56 55.73 -38.77
CA ILE A 502 -29.27 55.19 -39.29
C ILE A 502 -28.27 54.82 -38.13
N ASN A 503 -27.98 53.52 -38.00
CA ASN A 503 -26.75 52.91 -37.42
C ASN A 503 -25.62 52.97 -38.49
N PRO A 504 -24.27 52.92 -38.24
CA PRO A 504 -23.60 51.71 -37.66
C PRO A 504 -22.11 51.79 -37.13
N THR A 505 -21.59 50.63 -36.68
CA THR A 505 -20.20 50.04 -36.81
C THR A 505 -18.90 50.56 -36.13
N LEU A 506 -18.08 49.54 -35.76
CA LEU A 506 -16.60 49.38 -35.55
C LEU A 506 -15.71 49.96 -36.70
N PRO A 507 -14.33 50.08 -36.64
CA PRO A 507 -13.36 49.03 -36.15
C PRO A 507 -11.87 49.41 -35.74
N HIS A 508 -11.08 48.36 -35.45
CA HIS A 508 -9.60 48.14 -35.66
C HIS A 508 -8.44 48.77 -34.80
N THR A 509 -7.37 47.96 -34.67
CA THR A 509 -5.96 48.12 -34.19
C THR A 509 -5.04 48.80 -35.25
N PRO A 510 -3.69 49.09 -35.14
CA PRO A 510 -2.58 48.36 -34.41
C PRO A 510 -1.23 49.11 -34.03
N TYR A 511 -0.19 48.33 -33.63
CA TYR A 511 1.30 48.52 -33.72
C TYR A 511 2.19 49.30 -32.66
N HIS A 512 3.43 48.78 -32.51
CA HIS A 512 4.59 49.21 -31.66
C HIS A 512 5.60 50.15 -32.39
N PRO A 513 6.56 50.83 -31.70
CA PRO A 513 7.98 50.37 -31.64
C PRO A 513 8.78 50.74 -30.34
N ALA A 514 10.12 50.59 -30.33
CA ALA A 514 11.07 50.70 -29.18
C ALA A 514 12.25 51.68 -29.48
N ALA A 515 13.36 51.89 -28.71
CA ALA A 515 14.01 51.21 -27.56
C ALA A 515 15.05 52.12 -26.81
N SER A 516 15.75 51.58 -25.79
CA SER A 516 17.00 52.09 -25.12
C SER A 516 16.87 53.34 -24.20
N THR A 517 17.71 53.62 -23.18
CA THR A 517 19.09 53.16 -22.81
C THR A 517 19.36 53.27 -21.27
N VAL A 518 20.48 52.70 -20.77
CA VAL A 518 21.03 52.74 -19.38
C VAL A 518 22.12 53.87 -19.22
N PRO A 519 22.93 54.09 -18.12
CA PRO A 519 23.27 53.29 -16.90
C PRO A 519 23.47 54.01 -15.51
N THR A 520 23.83 53.21 -14.48
CA THR A 520 24.78 53.46 -13.33
C THR A 520 24.41 54.12 -11.97
N SER A 521 24.42 53.26 -10.92
CA SER A 521 25.13 53.32 -9.60
C SER A 521 25.16 54.57 -8.68
N CYS A 522 24.88 54.33 -7.39
CA CYS A 522 25.86 54.47 -6.27
C CYS A 522 25.36 53.77 -4.98
N THR A 523 26.28 53.37 -4.09
CA THR A 523 26.03 52.66 -2.79
C THR A 523 26.63 53.46 -1.60
N PRO A 524 26.78 52.91 -0.36
CA PRO A 524 26.00 53.27 0.84
C PRO A 524 26.83 54.07 1.89
N PRO A 525 26.35 54.19 3.15
CA PRO A 525 27.11 53.50 4.21
C PRO A 525 26.32 52.90 5.41
N ASP A 526 27.00 51.95 6.03
CA ASP A 526 26.95 51.29 7.36
C ASP A 526 26.07 51.80 8.53
N ASN A 527 25.62 50.83 9.34
CA ASN A 527 25.84 50.87 10.81
C ASN A 527 25.72 49.49 11.49
N VAL A 528 26.50 49.26 12.56
CA VAL A 528 26.62 48.01 13.36
C VAL A 528 26.67 48.39 14.85
N PRO A 529 25.96 47.71 15.76
CA PRO A 529 26.61 46.85 16.79
C PRO A 529 25.74 45.64 17.22
N CYS A 530 26.15 44.68 18.07
CA CYS A 530 27.45 44.04 18.38
C CYS A 530 27.17 42.88 19.38
N PHE A 531 27.75 41.69 19.18
CA PHE A 531 28.00 40.60 20.14
C PHE A 531 26.92 40.12 21.16
N THR A 532 26.67 38.80 21.17
CA THR A 532 27.07 37.93 22.32
C THR A 532 27.40 36.53 21.79
N SER A 533 28.44 35.90 22.33
CA SER A 533 28.94 34.58 21.93
C SER A 533 28.87 33.59 23.09
N MET A 534 28.43 32.36 22.83
CA MET A 534 28.89 31.17 23.56
C MET A 534 29.10 30.03 22.56
N SER A 535 30.30 29.45 22.57
CA SER A 535 30.68 28.32 21.72
C SER A 535 30.62 27.02 22.51
N GLU A 536 30.18 25.92 21.90
CA GLU A 536 30.48 24.59 22.41
C GLU A 536 30.87 23.62 21.28
N LEU A 537 31.81 22.72 21.57
CA LEU A 537 32.69 22.09 20.57
C LEU A 537 32.08 20.84 19.93
N ALA A 538 31.55 20.97 18.72
CA ALA A 538 31.34 19.83 17.81
C ALA A 538 32.53 19.69 16.84
N ARG A 539 33.30 18.60 16.95
CA ARG A 539 34.39 18.29 16.00
C ARG A 539 33.84 18.18 14.58
N PRO A 540 34.52 18.73 13.54
CA PRO A 540 34.12 18.50 12.16
C PRO A 540 34.41 17.03 11.80
N VAL A 541 33.36 16.21 11.79
CA VAL A 541 33.35 15.00 10.96
C VAL A 541 33.54 15.49 9.53
N TYR A 542 34.63 15.07 8.87
CA TYR A 542 34.85 15.37 7.46
C TYR A 542 33.67 14.82 6.66
N ALA A 543 32.73 15.70 6.33
CA ALA A 543 31.63 15.42 5.41
C ALA A 543 32.24 15.12 4.06
N ARG A 544 32.44 13.83 3.79
CA ARG A 544 32.95 13.30 2.53
C ARG A 544 31.99 13.77 1.44
N GLN A 545 32.39 14.81 0.70
CA GLN A 545 31.57 15.46 -0.33
C GLN A 545 30.83 14.39 -1.12
N ALA A 546 29.51 14.34 -0.94
CA ALA A 546 28.67 13.45 -1.70
C ALA A 546 28.78 13.90 -3.16
N ARG A 547 29.42 13.09 -3.99
CA ARG A 547 29.41 13.32 -5.44
C ARG A 547 27.95 13.27 -5.86
N THR A 548 27.39 14.43 -6.19
CA THR A 548 26.08 14.55 -6.82
C THR A 548 26.12 13.65 -8.06
N ARG A 549 25.30 12.61 -8.03
CA ARG A 549 25.08 11.81 -9.24
C ARG A 549 24.18 12.64 -10.14
N PRO A 550 24.33 12.62 -11.46
CA PRO A 550 23.27 13.13 -12.33
C PRO A 550 22.02 12.26 -12.20
N PRO A 551 20.82 12.83 -12.43
CA PRO A 551 19.58 12.07 -12.41
C PRO A 551 19.58 10.98 -13.49
N PRO A 552 18.88 9.84 -13.29
CA PRO A 552 18.69 8.85 -14.35
C PRO A 552 18.05 9.45 -15.59
N ILE A 553 18.43 8.93 -16.75
CA ILE A 553 17.83 9.34 -18.04
C ILE A 553 16.36 8.89 -18.04
N PRO A 554 15.38 9.80 -18.30
CA PRO A 554 13.97 9.44 -18.38
C PRO A 554 13.73 8.29 -19.36
N GLY A 555 12.85 7.35 -18.97
CA GLY A 555 12.51 6.15 -19.75
C GLY A 555 13.57 5.06 -19.86
N VAL A 556 14.83 5.33 -19.48
CA VAL A 556 15.89 4.33 -19.53
C VAL A 556 15.86 3.49 -18.25
N PHE A 557 15.54 2.21 -18.37
CA PHE A 557 15.72 1.23 -17.29
C PHE A 557 16.15 -0.14 -17.83
N ILE A 558 16.67 -1.00 -16.95
CA ILE A 558 16.96 -2.40 -17.29
C ILE A 558 16.09 -3.29 -16.39
N PRO A 559 15.13 -4.04 -16.97
CA PRO A 559 14.25 -4.94 -16.23
C PRO A 559 15.03 -5.94 -15.37
N ASN A 560 14.43 -6.33 -14.24
CA ASN A 560 14.99 -7.38 -13.39
C ASN A 560 14.73 -8.75 -14.04
N LEU A 561 15.60 -9.73 -13.79
CA LEU A 561 15.38 -11.10 -14.27
C LEU A 561 14.34 -11.82 -13.41
N PRO A 562 13.58 -12.77 -13.99
CA PRO A 562 12.86 -13.76 -13.20
C PRO A 562 13.84 -14.60 -12.36
N ALA A 563 13.35 -15.17 -11.28
CA ALA A 563 14.11 -16.13 -10.48
C ALA A 563 14.15 -17.51 -11.17
N GLY A 564 15.23 -18.27 -10.93
CA GLY A 564 15.35 -19.66 -11.40
C GLY A 564 16.08 -19.82 -12.74
N SER A 565 15.86 -20.96 -13.39
CA SER A 565 16.64 -21.45 -14.52
C SER A 565 16.39 -20.75 -15.86
N GLY A 566 15.22 -20.12 -16.05
CA GLY A 566 14.91 -19.32 -17.24
C GLY A 566 15.59 -17.95 -17.29
N ALA A 567 16.20 -17.51 -16.17
CA ALA A 567 16.74 -16.16 -16.00
C ALA A 567 17.84 -15.79 -17.03
N TRP A 568 18.57 -16.77 -17.56
CA TRP A 568 19.62 -16.50 -18.56
C TRP A 568 19.06 -16.31 -19.97
N LYS A 569 17.95 -16.96 -20.33
CA LYS A 569 17.28 -16.74 -21.63
C LYS A 569 16.73 -15.32 -21.71
N GLU A 570 16.08 -14.86 -20.64
CA GLU A 570 15.62 -13.47 -20.53
C GLU A 570 16.80 -12.47 -20.55
N ALA A 571 17.98 -12.85 -20.05
CA ALA A 571 19.18 -12.02 -20.16
C ALA A 571 19.70 -11.90 -21.61
N VAL A 572 19.59 -12.96 -22.41
CA VAL A 572 19.92 -12.92 -23.85
C VAL A 572 18.86 -12.12 -24.61
N ARG A 573 17.57 -12.34 -24.34
CA ARG A 573 16.46 -11.59 -24.94
C ARG A 573 16.62 -10.08 -24.76
N GLN A 574 16.84 -9.63 -23.53
CA GLN A 574 17.12 -8.22 -23.22
C GLN A 574 18.35 -7.67 -23.96
N TRP A 575 19.35 -8.52 -24.23
CA TRP A 575 20.56 -8.10 -24.96
C TRP A 575 20.34 -7.93 -26.47
N GLU A 576 19.55 -8.81 -27.09
CA GLU A 576 19.43 -8.92 -28.55
C GLU A 576 18.15 -8.34 -29.14
N GLU A 577 17.03 -8.49 -28.44
CA GLU A 577 15.69 -8.06 -28.86
C GLU A 577 15.26 -6.80 -28.12
N GLY A 578 15.74 -6.62 -26.89
CA GLY A 578 15.32 -5.53 -26.00
C GLY A 578 14.13 -5.90 -25.15
N ASP A 579 13.34 -4.91 -24.76
CA ASP A 579 12.05 -5.12 -24.09
C ASP A 579 10.98 -4.25 -24.75
N VAL A 580 9.71 -4.38 -24.38
CA VAL A 580 8.65 -3.52 -24.93
C VAL A 580 9.03 -2.05 -24.67
N ASP A 581 9.01 -1.24 -25.74
CA ASP A 581 9.46 0.17 -25.81
C ASP A 581 10.96 0.45 -25.56
N LEU A 582 11.81 -0.57 -25.46
CA LEU A 582 13.26 -0.42 -25.22
C LEU A 582 14.11 -1.12 -26.28
N VAL A 583 14.96 -0.35 -26.96
CA VAL A 583 15.96 -0.89 -27.90
C VAL A 583 16.88 -1.93 -27.23
N PRO A 584 17.35 -2.95 -27.98
CA PRO A 584 18.25 -3.99 -27.47
C PRO A 584 19.43 -3.43 -26.68
N LEU A 585 19.78 -4.06 -25.54
CA LEU A 585 20.89 -3.53 -24.72
C LEU A 585 22.21 -3.45 -25.49
N ARG A 586 22.44 -4.29 -26.51
CA ARG A 586 23.64 -4.20 -27.36
C ARG A 586 23.74 -2.87 -28.11
N ASP A 587 22.60 -2.31 -28.52
CA ASP A 587 22.45 -1.14 -29.37
C ASP A 587 22.25 0.18 -28.58
N TRP A 588 22.27 0.11 -27.24
CA TRP A 588 22.18 1.29 -26.36
C TRP A 588 23.30 2.32 -26.63
N PRO A 589 22.99 3.64 -26.67
CA PRO A 589 23.99 4.69 -26.77
C PRO A 589 25.03 4.63 -25.64
N PRO A 590 26.33 4.88 -25.90
CA PRO A 590 27.36 4.88 -24.85
C PRO A 590 27.06 5.79 -23.66
N ALA A 591 26.40 6.93 -23.89
CA ALA A 591 25.97 7.86 -22.83
C ALA A 591 25.04 7.23 -21.78
N TRP A 592 24.28 6.19 -22.15
CA TRP A 592 23.31 5.55 -21.26
C TRP A 592 23.94 4.54 -20.28
N TYR A 593 25.21 4.16 -20.44
CA TYR A 593 25.85 3.17 -19.57
C TYR A 593 27.33 3.44 -19.24
N THR A 594 27.90 4.53 -19.77
CA THR A 594 29.24 5.02 -19.43
C THR A 594 29.16 6.27 -18.57
N GLY A 595 30.28 6.96 -18.33
CA GLY A 595 30.32 8.14 -17.46
C GLY A 595 29.69 7.87 -16.08
N ASP A 596 28.77 8.74 -15.68
CA ASP A 596 28.06 8.63 -14.41
C ASP A 596 26.98 7.52 -14.40
N MET A 597 26.33 7.29 -15.56
CA MET A 597 25.36 6.20 -15.76
C MET A 597 25.98 4.80 -15.66
N ARG A 598 27.31 4.71 -15.62
CA ARG A 598 28.05 3.47 -15.31
C ARG A 598 27.59 2.81 -14.01
N THR A 599 27.26 3.61 -12.99
CA THR A 599 26.79 3.09 -11.70
C THR A 599 25.30 2.73 -11.68
N THR A 600 24.52 3.33 -12.59
CA THR A 600 23.07 3.12 -12.73
C THR A 600 22.75 1.90 -13.59
N PHE A 601 23.34 1.81 -14.79
CA PHE A 601 23.01 0.80 -15.81
C PHE A 601 24.22 -0.04 -16.25
N GLY A 602 25.43 0.51 -16.19
CA GLY A 602 26.64 -0.14 -16.72
C GLY A 602 26.94 -1.53 -16.17
N ALA A 603 26.67 -1.78 -14.88
CA ALA A 603 26.85 -3.11 -14.28
C ALA A 603 25.84 -4.13 -14.83
N LYS A 604 24.53 -3.85 -14.72
CA LYS A 604 23.46 -4.71 -15.25
C LYS A 604 23.67 -5.02 -16.73
N ARG A 605 23.98 -4.01 -17.56
CA ARG A 605 24.27 -4.18 -19.00
C ARG A 605 25.49 -5.07 -19.25
N GLY A 606 26.57 -4.90 -18.49
CA GLY A 606 27.78 -5.73 -18.59
C GLY A 606 27.54 -7.20 -18.26
N ASP A 607 26.70 -7.48 -17.28
CA ASP A 607 26.32 -8.85 -16.92
C ASP A 607 25.50 -9.51 -18.04
N ARG A 608 24.55 -8.78 -18.65
CA ARG A 608 23.77 -9.24 -19.83
C ARG A 608 24.67 -9.54 -21.01
N LYS A 609 25.54 -8.59 -21.35
CA LYS A 609 26.54 -8.72 -22.41
C LYS A 609 27.36 -10.01 -22.26
N THR A 610 27.87 -10.27 -21.05
CA THR A 610 28.72 -11.44 -20.77
C THR A 610 28.00 -12.77 -21.02
N VAL A 611 26.71 -12.86 -20.70
CA VAL A 611 25.93 -14.09 -20.92
C VAL A 611 25.57 -14.27 -22.39
N ALA A 612 25.21 -13.19 -23.09
CA ALA A 612 24.86 -13.25 -24.51
C ALA A 612 26.07 -13.51 -25.43
N GLU A 613 27.22 -12.86 -25.19
CA GLU A 613 28.47 -13.15 -25.93
C GLU A 613 28.91 -14.61 -25.76
N GLU A 614 28.68 -15.20 -24.58
CA GLU A 614 29.00 -16.61 -24.32
C GLU A 614 28.01 -17.59 -24.97
N TYR A 615 26.72 -17.23 -25.03
CA TYR A 615 25.71 -18.01 -25.75
C TYR A 615 25.94 -17.99 -27.27
N GLU A 616 26.33 -16.83 -27.82
CA GLU A 616 26.77 -16.70 -29.22
C GLU A 616 28.03 -17.54 -29.50
N ARG A 617 29.00 -17.56 -28.57
CA ARG A 617 30.21 -18.41 -28.68
C ARG A 617 29.88 -19.90 -28.77
N LEU A 618 28.76 -20.34 -28.17
CA LEU A 618 28.22 -21.69 -28.25
C LEU A 618 27.18 -21.86 -29.39
N LYS A 619 27.22 -20.98 -30.40
CA LYS A 619 26.37 -21.02 -31.61
C LYS A 619 24.87 -21.04 -31.31
N ARG A 620 24.45 -20.44 -30.19
CA ARG A 620 23.04 -20.40 -29.74
C ARG A 620 22.42 -21.80 -29.53
N ASP A 621 23.23 -22.80 -29.17
CA ASP A 621 22.74 -24.14 -28.80
C ASP A 621 22.44 -24.20 -27.30
N ASP A 622 21.14 -24.22 -26.97
CA ASP A 622 20.59 -24.44 -25.63
C ASP A 622 21.25 -25.63 -24.91
N ASN A 623 21.42 -26.77 -25.59
CA ASN A 623 21.94 -27.99 -24.99
C ASN A 623 23.42 -27.88 -24.70
N ALA A 624 24.21 -27.33 -25.64
CA ALA A 624 25.62 -27.06 -25.43
C ALA A 624 25.84 -26.05 -24.29
N PHE A 625 25.02 -25.00 -24.20
CA PHE A 625 25.09 -23.99 -23.14
C PHE A 625 24.75 -24.59 -21.77
N LEU A 626 23.66 -25.34 -21.67
CA LEU A 626 23.26 -26.00 -20.41
C LEU A 626 24.24 -27.10 -19.98
N CYS A 627 24.87 -27.80 -20.92
CA CYS A 627 25.89 -28.81 -20.63
C CYS A 627 27.19 -28.18 -20.09
N LEU A 628 27.65 -27.06 -20.68
CA LEU A 628 28.86 -26.37 -20.23
C LEU A 628 28.64 -25.54 -18.94
N TYR A 629 27.41 -25.05 -18.74
CA TYR A 629 27.01 -24.21 -17.61
C TYR A 629 25.77 -24.75 -16.88
N PRO A 630 25.87 -25.90 -16.18
CA PRO A 630 24.79 -26.40 -15.33
C PRO A 630 24.42 -25.45 -14.18
N GLU A 631 25.31 -24.49 -13.83
CA GLU A 631 25.02 -23.41 -12.89
C GLU A 631 23.88 -22.48 -13.33
N SER A 632 23.52 -22.47 -14.62
CA SER A 632 22.29 -21.83 -15.13
C SER A 632 21.05 -22.24 -14.31
N GLN A 633 20.94 -23.50 -13.91
CA GLN A 633 19.85 -24.03 -13.10
C GLN A 633 19.84 -23.50 -11.65
N LYS A 634 21.01 -23.09 -11.14
CA LYS A 634 21.18 -22.49 -9.79
C LYS A 634 20.89 -20.98 -9.78
N GLY A 635 20.71 -20.37 -10.95
CA GLY A 635 20.32 -18.97 -11.13
C GLY A 635 21.44 -18.07 -11.67
N PHE A 636 21.04 -16.91 -12.18
CA PHE A 636 21.87 -16.02 -13.01
C PHE A 636 23.24 -15.63 -12.43
N ARG A 637 23.35 -15.39 -11.12
CA ARG A 637 24.65 -15.06 -10.49
C ARG A 637 25.63 -16.24 -10.49
N ALA A 638 25.15 -17.47 -10.32
CA ALA A 638 25.99 -18.66 -10.35
C ALA A 638 26.51 -18.90 -11.78
N LEU A 639 25.62 -18.76 -12.77
CA LEU A 639 25.97 -18.78 -14.19
C LEU A 639 27.02 -17.72 -14.56
N LEU A 640 26.79 -16.46 -14.23
CA LEU A 640 27.71 -15.36 -14.54
C LEU A 640 29.11 -15.61 -13.94
N THR A 641 29.17 -16.13 -12.71
CA THR A 641 30.43 -16.52 -12.04
C THR A 641 31.13 -17.67 -12.78
N ALA A 642 30.37 -18.68 -13.24
CA ALA A 642 30.89 -19.81 -13.99
C ALA A 642 31.44 -19.37 -15.37
N ILE A 643 30.74 -18.51 -16.09
CA ILE A 643 31.17 -17.94 -17.38
C ILE A 643 32.47 -17.13 -17.19
N GLN A 644 32.50 -16.22 -16.22
CA GLN A 644 33.71 -15.42 -15.91
C GLN A 644 34.93 -16.25 -15.50
N THR A 645 34.72 -17.50 -15.05
CA THR A 645 35.79 -18.41 -14.62
C THR A 645 36.22 -19.38 -15.72
N ARG A 646 35.28 -19.92 -16.49
CA ARG A 646 35.52 -20.99 -17.48
C ARG A 646 35.67 -20.50 -18.93
N SER A 647 35.03 -19.38 -19.29
CA SER A 647 35.01 -18.95 -20.69
C SER A 647 36.38 -18.35 -21.10
N PRO A 648 37.02 -18.84 -22.18
CA PRO A 648 38.32 -18.32 -22.62
C PRO A 648 38.28 -16.85 -23.06
N THR A 649 37.12 -16.29 -23.42
CA THR A 649 36.98 -14.86 -23.76
C THR A 649 36.91 -13.95 -22.54
N HIS A 650 36.59 -14.50 -21.35
CA HIS A 650 36.44 -13.74 -20.10
C HIS A 650 37.47 -14.11 -19.02
N ALA A 651 38.09 -15.31 -19.10
CA ALA A 651 39.15 -15.82 -18.24
C ALA A 651 40.47 -15.03 -18.40
N GLY A 652 40.46 -13.81 -17.89
CA GLY A 652 41.55 -12.84 -17.99
C GLY A 652 41.14 -11.44 -17.53
N ARG A 653 39.84 -11.09 -17.64
CA ARG A 653 39.29 -9.81 -17.14
C ARG A 653 39.05 -9.78 -15.63
N ARG A 654 39.69 -10.67 -14.86
CA ARG A 654 39.55 -10.71 -13.39
C ARG A 654 40.22 -9.46 -12.81
N ARG A 655 39.46 -8.66 -12.06
CA ARG A 655 39.93 -7.39 -11.48
C ARG A 655 40.96 -7.67 -10.39
N ILE A 656 42.24 -7.72 -10.76
CA ILE A 656 43.37 -7.85 -9.83
C ILE A 656 43.26 -6.69 -8.82
N SER A 657 43.18 -7.00 -7.53
CA SER A 657 43.14 -5.96 -6.51
C SER A 657 44.50 -5.24 -6.49
N LYS A 658 44.53 -3.95 -6.13
CA LYS A 658 45.80 -3.20 -5.97
C LYS A 658 46.78 -3.81 -4.93
N ARG A 659 46.35 -4.85 -4.20
CA ARG A 659 47.11 -5.59 -3.19
C ARG A 659 47.24 -7.08 -3.53
N GLY A 660 47.16 -7.48 -4.80
CA GLY A 660 47.21 -8.88 -5.22
C GLY A 660 46.03 -9.74 -4.73
N ARG A 661 46.12 -11.05 -4.97
CA ARG A 661 45.25 -12.09 -4.39
C ARG A 661 45.58 -12.35 -2.91
N PRO A 662 44.70 -12.97 -2.10
CA PRO A 662 45.03 -13.35 -0.73
C PRO A 662 46.27 -14.27 -0.66
N ASP A 663 46.30 -15.27 -1.54
CA ASP A 663 47.41 -16.20 -1.78
C ASP A 663 48.75 -15.48 -2.07
N GLU A 664 48.73 -14.36 -2.81
CA GLU A 664 49.90 -13.52 -3.10
C GLU A 664 50.31 -12.59 -1.94
N ARG A 665 49.45 -12.41 -0.92
CA ARG A 665 49.75 -11.65 0.30
C ARG A 665 50.42 -12.54 1.34
N ASP A 666 49.92 -13.75 1.50
CA ASP A 666 50.47 -14.72 2.44
C ASP A 666 51.89 -15.13 2.02
N SER A 667 52.16 -15.23 0.71
CA SER A 667 53.51 -15.43 0.17
C SER A 667 54.44 -14.21 0.36
N ARG A 668 53.89 -12.98 0.44
CA ARG A 668 54.68 -11.76 0.74
C ARG A 668 54.95 -11.57 2.24
N ALA A 669 54.06 -12.04 3.10
CA ALA A 669 54.25 -12.03 4.54
C ALA A 669 55.28 -13.08 5.01
N SER A 670 55.47 -14.15 4.24
CA SER A 670 56.43 -15.23 4.53
C SER A 670 57.82 -15.04 3.92
N SER A 671 58.01 -14.05 3.04
CA SER A 671 59.30 -13.77 2.38
C SER A 671 60.15 -12.67 3.05
N SER A 672 59.70 -12.07 4.15
CA SER A 672 60.48 -11.05 4.88
C SER A 672 61.33 -11.67 5.99
N VAL A 673 62.51 -12.20 5.62
CA VAL A 673 63.59 -12.47 6.57
C VAL A 673 64.16 -11.12 7.05
N PRO A 674 64.38 -10.90 8.36
CA PRO A 674 65.00 -9.68 8.85
C PRO A 674 66.51 -9.68 8.53
N GLY A 675 66.89 -8.90 7.52
CA GLY A 675 68.28 -8.58 7.19
C GLY A 675 68.76 -7.31 7.91
N GLU A 676 70.01 -7.34 8.35
CA GLU A 676 70.65 -6.39 9.27
C GLU A 676 70.72 -4.92 8.82
N GLN A 677 71.03 -4.07 9.80
CA GLN A 677 71.28 -2.64 9.66
C GLN A 677 72.54 -2.34 8.83
N LEU A 678 72.46 -1.30 7.99
CA LEU A 678 73.48 -0.24 7.86
C LEU A 678 72.82 1.03 7.28
#